data_AF-A0A524FH26-F1
#
_entry.id   AF-A0A524FH26-F1
#
_cell.length_a   1.000
_cell.length_b   1.000
_cell.length_c   1.000
_cell.angle_alpha   90.00
_cell.angle_beta   90.00
_cell.angle_gamma   90.00
#
_symmetry.space_group_name_H-M   'P 1'
#
loop_
_entity.id
_entity.type
_entity.pdbx_description
1 polymer ?
#
loop_
_entity_poly.entity_id
_entity_poly.type
_entity_poly.pdbx_seq_one_letter_code
_entity_poly.pdbx_strand_id
1 'polypeptide(L)'
;MDKKTLKKLTPIIKEADNLKNKKNYKEAVRKYREGITYLRVKAAGMEDREVEVSNIIAKINQTHSAEINDVIDQTMQLVEKKELDEAIKKLKYAIDVANNIEDATLKDSEISKIKYEISKIEVKILIEEGKKLKDDQEFDKAIEIFQKALKDADKIDSSKQEIVIIINNIKNQINQTYSDKIKIRADQGNQSKKSEKFEEAIKTYENAMQLAEKMYDSDLKESEISNIKDLINETHSKKIEPLLTSAKELIEKNNSEEAINTLKEAIEIGNKMFDSNQKNTDFNAIGELINPLLVENIKSIKEKGILITEEKNYEESVPKVNEAAVIFNKALDIAKEMVDSEEKNNQLDQIINLIDKTCSAGIKVRKDAEVQFIEQKEYEKATSEMYSAMSIAKYMVYDESENVELEDIKKRINHIYSAQIDDILDKGKDLLNQKKFDDATKIFNEAKSISNKMYVSDEMEREIAKIKNLLYQAEMKGVVATGYVSEEQKKYEQKLEDLTKELDRANTITDAERRRKKIEDVKHDIDIVYSNLIKLVIEQSLVKGDQNDFDGAGKEIENALKLTDVIEYSAVRDEELKKIISTVTGFGNLLAKQNKFDDAYTQYDTSLDITERIKDNDIQTEEIRKIKLRYEQELDNKVKQDINNGKFDIAVEYCQKAINLDNSYVESYVNLGNAFIKKEEYDKAIEQFDKAIKLDPDHVGALSDRGLAFELKNDYDNALKSLDEALEKNPEYALAWYRKGNVFKEKNQSNEAIESYKKATDLKPDYAKAWLLEGRVYFDDNEYHKALEYIEKAIQLDSEISKEVNPLINDFKNIVNSIQEKLSNFFKNKKES
;
A
#
# COMPACT_ATOMS: atom_id res chain seq x y z
N MET A 1 73.43 -4.80 -15.49
CA MET A 1 73.94 -5.40 -14.22
C MET A 1 75.47 -5.43 -14.21
N ASP A 2 76.13 -4.95 -13.15
CA ASP A 2 77.58 -5.16 -13.01
C ASP A 2 77.89 -6.67 -12.81
N LYS A 3 79.03 -7.16 -13.33
CA LYS A 3 79.40 -8.59 -13.29
C LYS A 3 79.56 -9.17 -11.88
N LYS A 4 79.84 -8.34 -10.86
CA LYS A 4 80.11 -8.76 -9.48
C LYS A 4 78.81 -9.01 -8.71
N THR A 5 77.79 -8.20 -8.95
CA THR A 5 76.45 -8.34 -8.37
C THR A 5 75.74 -9.56 -8.95
N LEU A 6 75.80 -9.74 -10.28
CA LEU A 6 75.25 -10.92 -10.97
C LEU A 6 75.88 -12.24 -10.46
N LYS A 7 77.20 -12.27 -10.25
CA LYS A 7 77.93 -13.47 -9.79
C LYS A 7 77.46 -14.00 -8.42
N LYS A 8 76.85 -13.16 -7.58
CA LYS A 8 76.33 -13.54 -6.26
C LYS A 8 74.82 -13.73 -6.21
N LEU A 9 74.05 -13.02 -7.03
CA LEU A 9 72.60 -13.16 -7.07
C LEU A 9 72.17 -14.45 -7.80
N THR A 10 72.80 -14.78 -8.93
CA THR A 10 72.43 -15.96 -9.74
C THR A 10 72.43 -17.28 -8.96
N PRO A 11 73.42 -17.58 -8.10
CA PRO A 11 73.40 -18.81 -7.28
C PRO A 11 72.24 -18.86 -6.28
N ILE A 12 71.89 -17.73 -5.65
CA ILE A 12 70.80 -17.64 -4.67
C ILE A 12 69.45 -17.92 -5.33
N ILE A 13 69.21 -17.29 -6.48
CA ILE A 13 67.97 -17.49 -7.25
C ILE A 13 67.87 -18.92 -7.77
N LYS A 14 68.97 -19.50 -8.27
CA LYS A 14 69.00 -20.89 -8.75
C LYS A 14 68.76 -21.90 -7.63
N GLU A 15 69.27 -21.63 -6.43
CA GLU A 15 68.99 -22.44 -5.24
C GLU A 15 67.52 -22.37 -4.86
N ALA A 16 66.91 -21.18 -4.88
CA ALA A 16 65.48 -20.98 -4.65
C ALA A 16 64.60 -21.70 -5.68
N ASP A 17 64.93 -21.62 -6.97
CA ASP A 17 64.22 -22.34 -8.05
C ASP A 17 64.29 -23.87 -7.82
N ASN A 18 65.46 -24.39 -7.42
CA ASN A 18 65.62 -25.82 -7.11
C ASN A 18 64.79 -26.27 -5.89
N LEU A 19 64.71 -25.45 -4.84
CA LEU A 19 63.90 -25.73 -3.67
C LEU A 19 62.40 -25.73 -3.99
N LYS A 20 61.94 -24.79 -4.82
CA LYS A 20 60.57 -24.75 -5.36
C LYS A 20 60.25 -26.03 -6.13
N ASN A 21 61.13 -26.46 -7.03
CA ASN A 21 60.93 -27.68 -7.84
C ASN A 21 60.89 -28.96 -6.99
N LYS A 22 61.53 -28.95 -5.81
CA LYS A 22 61.46 -30.03 -4.82
C LYS A 22 60.24 -29.93 -3.89
N LYS A 23 59.28 -29.02 -4.18
CA LYS A 23 58.12 -28.71 -3.33
C LYS A 23 58.48 -28.22 -1.92
N ASN A 24 59.70 -27.72 -1.71
CA ASN A 24 60.11 -27.09 -0.45
C ASN A 24 59.84 -25.57 -0.51
N TYR A 25 58.55 -25.22 -0.55
CA TYR A 25 58.08 -23.87 -0.87
C TYR A 25 58.51 -22.82 0.16
N LYS A 26 58.39 -23.13 1.45
CA LYS A 26 58.80 -22.22 2.55
C LYS A 26 60.27 -21.83 2.46
N GLU A 27 61.15 -22.79 2.19
CA GLU A 27 62.59 -22.56 2.08
C GLU A 27 62.95 -21.85 0.77
N ALA A 28 62.22 -22.13 -0.33
CA ALA A 28 62.36 -21.41 -1.59
C ALA A 28 62.02 -19.91 -1.43
N VAL A 29 60.89 -19.57 -0.77
CA VAL A 29 60.49 -18.18 -0.49
C VAL A 29 61.52 -17.47 0.37
N ARG A 30 62.05 -18.16 1.39
CA ARG A 30 63.13 -17.62 2.25
C ARG A 30 64.35 -17.23 1.40
N LYS A 31 64.78 -18.09 0.48
CA LYS A 31 65.92 -17.85 -0.42
C LYS A 31 65.66 -16.72 -1.42
N TYR A 32 64.45 -16.59 -1.96
CA TYR A 32 64.09 -15.43 -2.78
C TYR A 32 64.16 -14.10 -2.00
N ARG A 33 63.68 -14.09 -0.75
CA ARG A 33 63.77 -12.91 0.13
C ARG A 33 65.21 -12.53 0.50
N GLU A 34 66.10 -13.52 0.64
CA GLU A 34 67.55 -13.26 0.75
C GLU A 34 68.09 -12.53 -0.49
N GLY A 35 67.64 -12.93 -1.70
CA GLY A 35 67.96 -12.26 -2.96
C GLY A 35 67.49 -10.80 -3.01
N ILE A 36 66.26 -10.53 -2.58
CA ILE A 36 65.71 -9.16 -2.47
C ILE A 36 66.54 -8.33 -1.48
N THR A 37 66.86 -8.88 -0.30
CA THR A 37 67.66 -8.20 0.73
C THR A 37 69.04 -7.85 0.20
N TYR A 38 69.67 -8.78 -0.52
CA TYR A 38 70.96 -8.55 -1.16
C TYR A 38 70.89 -7.39 -2.18
N LEU A 39 69.86 -7.35 -3.04
CA LEU A 39 69.65 -6.27 -4.00
C LEU A 39 69.43 -4.91 -3.31
N ARG A 40 68.64 -4.87 -2.23
CA ARG A 40 68.35 -3.62 -1.50
C ARG A 40 69.55 -3.08 -0.73
N VAL A 41 70.42 -3.94 -0.18
CA VAL A 41 71.55 -3.53 0.68
C VAL A 41 72.86 -3.33 -0.09
N LYS A 42 73.15 -4.17 -1.10
CA LYS A 42 74.48 -4.22 -1.74
C LYS A 42 74.52 -3.66 -3.16
N ALA A 43 73.37 -3.32 -3.74
CA ALA A 43 73.23 -2.82 -5.10
C ALA A 43 72.52 -1.44 -5.15
N ALA A 44 72.78 -0.59 -4.14
CA ALA A 44 72.07 0.67 -3.92
C ALA A 44 72.14 1.67 -5.11
N GLY A 45 73.15 1.60 -5.97
CA GLY A 45 73.35 2.48 -7.14
C GLY A 45 72.97 1.88 -8.50
N MET A 46 72.20 0.80 -8.55
CA MET A 46 71.77 0.17 -9.81
C MET A 46 70.51 0.83 -10.39
N GLU A 47 70.54 1.26 -11.65
CA GLU A 47 69.38 1.85 -12.36
C GLU A 47 68.18 0.89 -12.43
N ASP A 48 68.40 -0.39 -12.74
CA ASP A 48 67.31 -1.39 -12.90
C ASP A 48 66.97 -2.19 -11.62
N ARG A 49 67.39 -1.72 -10.43
CA ARG A 49 67.26 -2.50 -9.18
C ARG A 49 65.82 -2.92 -8.89
N GLU A 50 64.89 -1.99 -9.02
CA GLU A 50 63.47 -2.23 -8.70
C GLU A 50 62.81 -3.19 -9.69
N VAL A 51 63.29 -3.24 -10.94
CA VAL A 51 62.84 -4.21 -11.94
C VAL A 51 63.23 -5.63 -11.50
N GLU A 52 64.46 -5.84 -11.03
CA GLU A 52 64.92 -7.16 -10.60
C GLU A 52 64.31 -7.58 -9.25
N VAL A 53 64.06 -6.64 -8.34
CA VAL A 53 63.26 -6.90 -7.12
C VAL A 53 61.85 -7.35 -7.50
N SER A 54 61.21 -6.68 -8.46
CA SER A 54 59.88 -7.05 -8.96
C SER A 54 59.87 -8.44 -9.61
N ASN A 55 60.92 -8.80 -10.36
CA ASN A 55 61.07 -10.15 -10.93
C ASN A 55 61.16 -11.23 -9.85
N ILE A 56 61.86 -10.97 -8.74
CA ILE A 56 61.97 -11.93 -7.62
C ILE A 56 60.65 -12.01 -6.84
N ILE A 57 59.95 -10.89 -6.64
CA ILE A 57 58.60 -10.88 -6.06
C ILE A 57 57.64 -11.71 -6.93
N ALA A 58 57.69 -11.58 -8.25
CA ALA A 58 56.91 -12.42 -9.17
C ALA A 58 57.23 -13.92 -8.99
N LYS A 59 58.50 -14.29 -8.79
CA LYS A 59 58.90 -15.67 -8.45
C LYS A 59 58.37 -16.15 -7.10
N ILE A 60 58.33 -15.28 -6.08
CA ILE A 60 57.72 -15.58 -4.77
C ILE A 60 56.23 -15.83 -4.94
N ASN A 61 55.51 -14.95 -5.65
CA ASN A 61 54.09 -15.10 -5.94
C ASN A 61 53.80 -16.42 -6.68
N GLN A 62 54.59 -16.76 -7.70
CA GLN A 62 54.51 -18.05 -8.40
C GLN A 62 54.84 -19.26 -7.51
N THR A 63 55.60 -19.06 -6.43
CA THR A 63 55.93 -20.13 -5.48
C THR A 63 54.76 -20.40 -4.54
N HIS A 64 54.10 -19.36 -4.04
CA HIS A 64 52.86 -19.50 -3.27
C HIS A 64 51.73 -20.11 -4.12
N SER A 65 51.53 -19.68 -5.37
CA SER A 65 50.54 -20.33 -6.27
C SER A 65 50.86 -21.81 -6.53
N ALA A 66 52.14 -22.19 -6.62
CA ALA A 66 52.51 -23.60 -6.76
C ALA A 66 52.19 -24.42 -5.50
N GLU A 67 52.42 -23.85 -4.31
CA GLU A 67 52.05 -24.46 -3.03
C GLU A 67 50.53 -24.63 -2.90
N ILE A 68 49.76 -23.60 -3.25
CA ILE A 68 48.28 -23.63 -3.21
C ILE A 68 47.75 -24.74 -4.11
N ASN A 69 48.24 -24.86 -5.34
CA ASN A 69 47.78 -25.92 -6.25
C ASN A 69 48.12 -27.32 -5.72
N ASP A 70 49.30 -27.52 -5.13
CA ASP A 70 49.66 -28.81 -4.51
C ASP A 70 48.74 -29.14 -3.32
N VAL A 71 48.36 -28.14 -2.51
CA VAL A 71 47.41 -28.32 -1.41
C VAL A 71 46.01 -28.67 -1.94
N ILE A 72 45.55 -28.02 -3.01
CA ILE A 72 44.27 -28.35 -3.67
C ILE A 72 44.29 -29.79 -4.20
N ASP A 73 45.36 -30.22 -4.88
CA ASP A 73 45.48 -31.59 -5.39
C ASP A 73 45.46 -32.64 -4.27
N GLN A 74 46.16 -32.38 -3.16
CA GLN A 74 46.11 -33.24 -1.97
C GLN A 74 44.72 -33.26 -1.33
N THR A 75 43.97 -32.17 -1.41
CA THR A 75 42.61 -32.06 -0.89
C THR A 75 41.64 -32.94 -1.69
N MET A 76 41.79 -33.00 -3.02
CA MET A 76 40.95 -33.86 -3.86
C MET A 76 41.05 -35.35 -3.48
N GLN A 77 42.24 -35.81 -3.10
CA GLN A 77 42.43 -37.19 -2.60
C GLN A 77 41.69 -37.44 -1.27
N LEU A 78 41.59 -36.44 -0.39
CA LEU A 78 40.83 -36.56 0.86
C LEU A 78 39.32 -36.58 0.59
N VAL A 79 38.85 -35.79 -0.38
CA VAL A 79 37.44 -35.80 -0.81
C VAL A 79 37.05 -37.16 -1.38
N GLU A 80 37.90 -37.79 -2.19
CA GLU A 80 37.67 -39.16 -2.69
C GLU A 80 37.59 -40.20 -1.57
N LYS A 81 38.37 -40.02 -0.50
CA LYS A 81 38.33 -40.85 0.71
C LYS A 81 37.18 -40.52 1.67
N LYS A 82 36.33 -39.54 1.34
CA LYS A 82 35.26 -38.99 2.20
C LYS A 82 35.76 -38.35 3.52
N GLU A 83 37.02 -37.96 3.58
CA GLU A 83 37.61 -37.24 4.74
C GLU A 83 37.37 -35.73 4.60
N LEU A 84 36.10 -35.31 4.58
CA LEU A 84 35.67 -33.96 4.15
C LEU A 84 36.09 -32.84 5.11
N ASP A 85 36.06 -33.07 6.42
CA ASP A 85 36.47 -32.07 7.41
C ASP A 85 37.98 -31.75 7.33
N GLU A 86 38.80 -32.80 7.16
CA GLU A 86 40.24 -32.64 6.99
C GLU A 86 40.58 -31.96 5.65
N ALA A 87 39.77 -32.21 4.61
CA ALA A 87 39.87 -31.51 3.34
C ALA A 87 39.63 -29.98 3.49
N ILE A 88 38.57 -29.56 4.22
CA ILE A 88 38.32 -28.14 4.51
C ILE A 88 39.48 -27.51 5.28
N LYS A 89 40.03 -28.24 6.27
CA LYS A 89 41.15 -27.75 7.07
C LYS A 89 42.40 -27.48 6.21
N LYS A 90 42.71 -28.35 5.24
CA LYS A 90 43.79 -28.13 4.28
C LYS A 90 43.53 -26.92 3.37
N LEU A 91 42.31 -26.72 2.89
CA LEU A 91 41.98 -25.55 2.07
C LEU A 91 42.07 -24.24 2.86
N LYS A 92 41.72 -24.24 4.15
CA LYS A 92 41.94 -23.06 5.03
C LYS A 92 43.42 -22.70 5.14
N TYR A 93 44.31 -23.69 5.25
CA TYR A 93 45.75 -23.45 5.16
C TYR A 93 46.17 -22.84 3.81
N ALA A 94 45.57 -23.26 2.69
CA ALA A 94 45.84 -22.65 1.38
C ALA A 94 45.44 -21.16 1.33
N ILE A 95 44.40 -20.74 2.06
CA ILE A 95 44.04 -19.31 2.19
C ILE A 95 45.16 -18.54 2.92
N ASP A 96 45.73 -19.11 3.98
CA ASP A 96 46.85 -18.50 4.70
C ASP A 96 48.08 -18.35 3.79
N VAL A 97 48.35 -19.33 2.93
CA VAL A 97 49.41 -19.26 1.90
C VAL A 97 49.09 -18.16 0.89
N ALA A 98 47.84 -18.08 0.38
CA ALA A 98 47.41 -17.06 -0.57
C ALA A 98 47.52 -15.63 -0.01
N ASN A 99 47.31 -15.45 1.29
CA ASN A 99 47.46 -14.15 1.95
C ASN A 99 48.89 -13.59 1.93
N ASN A 100 49.89 -14.44 1.69
CA ASN A 100 51.29 -14.05 1.55
C ASN A 100 51.68 -13.63 0.11
N ILE A 101 50.76 -13.65 -0.84
CA ILE A 101 50.97 -13.16 -2.22
C ILE A 101 50.93 -11.63 -2.22
N GLU A 102 51.95 -10.99 -2.79
CA GLU A 102 52.09 -9.52 -2.83
C GLU A 102 51.29 -8.89 -3.99
N ASP A 103 51.04 -9.64 -5.07
CA ASP A 103 50.17 -9.22 -6.17
C ASP A 103 48.70 -9.35 -5.75
N ALA A 104 48.02 -8.22 -5.56
CA ALA A 104 46.63 -8.18 -5.11
C ALA A 104 45.67 -8.92 -6.06
N THR A 105 45.87 -8.80 -7.37
CA THR A 105 44.99 -9.41 -8.36
C THR A 105 45.13 -10.93 -8.36
N LEU A 106 46.36 -11.43 -8.28
CA LEU A 106 46.63 -12.86 -8.19
C LEU A 106 46.15 -13.43 -6.85
N LYS A 107 46.37 -12.70 -5.75
CA LYS A 107 45.89 -13.07 -4.42
C LYS A 107 44.37 -13.28 -4.41
N ASP A 108 43.62 -12.29 -4.91
CA ASP A 108 42.16 -12.36 -4.94
C ASP A 108 41.66 -13.50 -5.83
N SER A 109 42.33 -13.76 -6.95
CA SER A 109 42.05 -14.89 -7.83
C SER A 109 42.26 -16.24 -7.13
N GLU A 110 43.38 -16.44 -6.44
CA GLU A 110 43.68 -17.70 -5.73
C GLU A 110 42.73 -17.92 -4.54
N ILE A 111 42.45 -16.87 -3.74
CA ILE A 111 41.49 -16.96 -2.65
C ILE A 111 40.09 -17.33 -3.15
N SER A 112 39.67 -16.74 -4.29
CA SER A 112 38.38 -17.06 -4.90
C SER A 112 38.30 -18.52 -5.35
N LYS A 113 39.37 -19.04 -5.96
CA LYS A 113 39.47 -20.46 -6.34
C LYS A 113 39.37 -21.39 -5.13
N ILE A 114 40.06 -21.06 -4.03
CA ILE A 114 40.03 -21.88 -2.81
C ILE A 114 38.65 -21.85 -2.15
N LYS A 115 38.02 -20.66 -2.04
CA LYS A 115 36.66 -20.51 -1.47
C LYS A 115 35.64 -21.32 -2.26
N TYR A 116 35.75 -21.33 -3.59
CA TYR A 116 34.91 -22.15 -4.46
C TYR A 116 34.98 -23.64 -4.12
N GLU A 117 36.19 -24.20 -3.92
CA GLU A 117 36.33 -25.61 -3.52
C GLU A 117 35.84 -25.89 -2.09
N ILE A 118 36.02 -24.96 -1.15
CA ILE A 118 35.48 -25.09 0.21
C ILE A 118 33.96 -25.21 0.17
N SER A 119 33.27 -24.29 -0.52
CA SER A 119 31.80 -24.30 -0.60
C SER A 119 31.26 -25.58 -1.24
N LYS A 120 31.96 -26.14 -2.24
CA LYS A 120 31.60 -27.45 -2.81
C LYS A 120 31.67 -28.59 -1.78
N ILE A 121 32.72 -28.61 -0.96
CA ILE A 121 32.90 -29.65 0.06
C ILE A 121 31.85 -29.50 1.17
N GLU A 122 31.54 -28.27 1.59
CA GLU A 122 30.51 -27.98 2.59
C GLU A 122 29.13 -28.50 2.14
N VAL A 123 28.76 -28.28 0.88
CA VAL A 123 27.52 -28.84 0.30
C VAL A 123 27.55 -30.38 0.32
N LYS A 124 28.68 -31.01 -0.01
CA LYS A 124 28.82 -32.48 0.04
C LYS A 124 28.67 -33.04 1.45
N ILE A 125 29.16 -32.33 2.48
CA ILE A 125 28.97 -32.72 3.88
C ILE A 125 27.49 -32.74 4.24
N LEU A 126 26.77 -31.67 3.89
CA LEU A 126 25.32 -31.60 4.13
C LEU A 126 24.56 -32.72 3.41
N ILE A 127 24.96 -33.10 2.20
CA ILE A 127 24.35 -34.22 1.48
C ILE A 127 24.54 -35.55 2.23
N GLU A 128 25.75 -35.84 2.73
CA GLU A 128 25.98 -37.09 3.45
C GLU A 128 25.30 -37.09 4.83
N GLU A 129 25.20 -35.94 5.50
CA GLU A 129 24.42 -35.77 6.73
C GLU A 129 22.93 -36.02 6.50
N GLY A 130 22.35 -35.43 5.44
CA GLY A 130 20.96 -35.64 5.07
C GLY A 130 20.66 -37.10 4.74
N LYS A 131 21.58 -37.80 4.04
CA LYS A 131 21.43 -39.25 3.76
C LYS A 131 21.42 -40.07 5.04
N LYS A 132 22.33 -39.79 5.98
CA LYS A 132 22.37 -40.48 7.26
C LYS A 132 21.06 -40.31 8.04
N LEU A 133 20.55 -39.08 8.12
CA LEU A 133 19.25 -38.80 8.76
C LEU A 133 18.10 -39.54 8.07
N LYS A 134 18.12 -39.63 6.73
CA LYS A 134 17.15 -40.41 5.97
C LYS A 134 17.24 -41.90 6.31
N ASP A 135 18.44 -42.46 6.38
CA ASP A 135 18.67 -43.88 6.74
C ASP A 135 18.20 -44.17 8.18
N ASP A 136 18.37 -43.20 9.09
CA ASP A 136 17.86 -43.21 10.46
C ASP A 136 16.33 -42.96 10.56
N GLN A 137 15.64 -42.85 9.40
CA GLN A 137 14.19 -42.55 9.27
C GLN A 137 13.75 -41.20 9.83
N GLU A 138 14.68 -40.27 10.05
CA GLU A 138 14.41 -38.88 10.46
C GLU A 138 14.10 -38.00 9.24
N PHE A 139 13.07 -38.36 8.47
CA PHE A 139 12.79 -37.80 7.14
C PHE A 139 12.64 -36.27 7.10
N ASP A 140 11.98 -35.68 8.10
CA ASP A 140 11.77 -34.22 8.14
C ASP A 140 13.09 -33.46 8.33
N LYS A 141 13.97 -33.96 9.21
CA LYS A 141 15.31 -33.40 9.39
C LYS A 141 16.18 -33.63 8.15
N ALA A 142 16.08 -34.81 7.53
CA ALA A 142 16.80 -35.10 6.29
C ALA A 142 16.42 -34.12 5.17
N ILE A 143 15.12 -33.84 4.99
CA ILE A 143 14.63 -32.85 4.01
C ILE A 143 15.16 -31.46 4.32
N GLU A 144 15.12 -31.02 5.58
CA GLU A 144 15.64 -29.71 6.00
C GLU A 144 17.13 -29.57 5.64
N ILE A 145 17.93 -30.60 5.92
CA ILE A 145 19.35 -30.62 5.58
C ILE A 145 19.57 -30.63 4.07
N PHE A 146 18.81 -31.40 3.30
CA PHE A 146 18.92 -31.38 1.83
C PHE A 146 18.49 -30.03 1.23
N GLN A 147 17.45 -29.39 1.77
CA GLN A 147 17.04 -28.05 1.33
C GLN A 147 18.10 -27.00 1.64
N LYS A 148 18.75 -27.10 2.81
CA LYS A 148 19.92 -26.26 3.13
C LYS A 148 21.06 -26.50 2.14
N ALA A 149 21.37 -27.77 1.84
CA ALA A 149 22.39 -28.13 0.85
C ALA A 149 22.06 -27.55 -0.53
N LEU A 150 20.78 -27.59 -0.95
CA LEU A 150 20.33 -27.04 -2.23
C LEU A 150 20.55 -25.52 -2.28
N LYS A 151 20.13 -24.82 -1.22
CA LYS A 151 20.30 -23.36 -1.09
C LYS A 151 21.76 -22.94 -1.10
N ASP A 152 22.63 -23.72 -0.47
CA ASP A 152 24.06 -23.43 -0.44
C ASP A 152 24.73 -23.77 -1.79
N ALA A 153 24.27 -24.80 -2.49
CA ALA A 153 24.73 -25.13 -3.85
C ALA A 153 24.35 -24.05 -4.88
N ASP A 154 23.14 -23.48 -4.78
CA ASP A 154 22.66 -22.42 -5.69
C ASP A 154 23.46 -21.12 -5.59
N LYS A 155 24.14 -20.88 -4.46
CA LYS A 155 25.04 -19.72 -4.28
C LYS A 155 26.41 -19.93 -4.95
N ILE A 156 26.74 -21.16 -5.31
CA ILE A 156 27.97 -21.48 -6.05
C ILE A 156 27.69 -21.21 -7.54
N ASP A 157 28.72 -20.79 -8.28
CA ASP A 157 28.63 -20.52 -9.72
C ASP A 157 27.96 -21.68 -10.50
N SER A 158 26.67 -21.49 -10.79
CA SER A 158 25.77 -22.47 -11.39
C SER A 158 25.97 -22.63 -12.90
N SER A 159 26.82 -21.79 -13.51
CA SER A 159 27.25 -21.95 -14.89
C SER A 159 28.17 -23.18 -15.09
N LYS A 160 28.73 -23.71 -13.99
CA LYS A 160 29.60 -24.89 -14.02
C LYS A 160 28.79 -26.17 -13.95
N GLN A 161 28.98 -27.04 -14.96
CA GLN A 161 28.27 -28.31 -15.11
C GLN A 161 28.35 -29.21 -13.86
N GLU A 162 29.47 -29.20 -13.13
CA GLU A 162 29.62 -29.98 -11.89
C GLU A 162 28.62 -29.56 -10.80
N ILE A 163 28.32 -28.26 -10.66
CA ILE A 163 27.36 -27.76 -9.66
C ILE A 163 25.93 -28.14 -10.05
N VAL A 164 25.60 -28.09 -11.35
CA VAL A 164 24.29 -28.55 -11.86
C VAL A 164 24.06 -30.04 -11.53
N ILE A 165 25.09 -30.88 -11.66
CA ILE A 165 25.01 -32.31 -11.28
C ILE A 165 24.75 -32.46 -9.77
N ILE A 166 25.42 -31.65 -8.93
CA ILE A 166 25.21 -31.65 -7.48
C ILE A 166 23.77 -31.24 -7.13
N ILE A 167 23.27 -30.14 -7.71
CA ILE A 167 21.89 -29.66 -7.52
C ILE A 167 20.87 -30.74 -7.88
N ASN A 168 21.03 -31.38 -9.04
CA ASN A 168 20.13 -32.46 -9.47
C ASN A 168 20.19 -33.67 -8.54
N ASN A 169 21.37 -34.02 -8.02
CA ASN A 169 21.51 -35.08 -7.02
C ASN A 169 20.75 -34.72 -5.73
N ILE A 170 20.88 -33.49 -5.24
CA ILE A 170 20.16 -33.03 -4.03
C ILE A 170 18.64 -33.13 -4.26
N LYS A 171 18.13 -32.63 -5.39
CA LYS A 171 16.71 -32.74 -5.75
C LYS A 171 16.24 -34.19 -5.80
N ASN A 172 17.03 -35.09 -6.37
CA ASN A 172 16.73 -36.52 -6.40
C ASN A 172 16.69 -37.13 -4.98
N GLN A 173 17.60 -36.74 -4.09
CA GLN A 173 17.56 -37.18 -2.68
C GLN A 173 16.28 -36.68 -1.98
N ILE A 174 15.88 -35.43 -2.20
CA ILE A 174 14.63 -34.88 -1.66
C ILE A 174 13.43 -35.67 -2.18
N ASN A 175 13.35 -35.93 -3.49
CA ASN A 175 12.26 -36.70 -4.10
C ASN A 175 12.17 -38.12 -3.52
N GLN A 176 13.30 -38.83 -3.43
CA GLN A 176 13.33 -40.16 -2.82
C GLN A 176 12.86 -40.13 -1.36
N THR A 177 13.27 -39.12 -0.60
CA THR A 177 12.86 -38.96 0.81
C THR A 177 11.37 -38.73 0.94
N TYR A 178 10.76 -37.94 0.03
CA TYR A 178 9.31 -37.80 -0.03
C TYR A 178 8.61 -39.10 -0.43
N SER A 179 9.08 -39.82 -1.46
CA SER A 179 8.52 -41.13 -1.85
C SER A 179 8.53 -42.13 -0.70
N ASP A 180 9.63 -42.23 0.04
CA ASP A 180 9.73 -43.10 1.22
C ASP A 180 8.67 -42.74 2.28
N LYS A 181 8.48 -41.44 2.54
CA LYS A 181 7.49 -40.93 3.48
C LYS A 181 6.04 -41.16 3.01
N ILE A 182 5.78 -40.95 1.72
CA ILE A 182 4.48 -41.18 1.07
C ILE A 182 4.10 -42.65 1.21
N LYS A 183 5.03 -43.57 0.92
CA LYS A 183 4.81 -45.01 1.05
C LYS A 183 4.40 -45.41 2.47
N ILE A 184 5.10 -44.90 3.49
CA ILE A 184 4.75 -45.15 4.90
C ILE A 184 3.33 -44.68 5.21
N ARG A 185 2.93 -43.49 4.71
CA ARG A 185 1.57 -42.98 4.91
C ARG A 185 0.54 -43.79 4.13
N ALA A 186 0.83 -44.20 2.90
CA ALA A 186 -0.05 -45.07 2.12
C ALA A 186 -0.26 -46.42 2.83
N ASP A 187 0.79 -47.00 3.43
CA ASP A 187 0.69 -48.24 4.20
C ASP A 187 -0.16 -48.06 5.48
N GLN A 188 -0.02 -46.93 6.19
CA GLN A 188 -0.87 -46.57 7.33
C GLN A 188 -2.34 -46.39 6.92
N GLY A 189 -2.59 -45.75 5.77
CA GLY A 189 -3.93 -45.62 5.20
C GLY A 189 -4.52 -46.98 4.84
N ASN A 190 -3.72 -47.86 4.23
CA ASN A 190 -4.12 -49.24 3.89
C ASN A 190 -4.46 -50.07 5.13
N GLN A 191 -3.74 -49.90 6.22
CA GLN A 191 -4.05 -50.54 7.49
C GLN A 191 -5.38 -50.04 8.06
N SER A 192 -5.60 -48.73 8.05
CA SER A 192 -6.86 -48.12 8.52
C SER A 192 -8.05 -48.58 7.67
N LYS A 193 -7.89 -48.65 6.34
CA LYS A 193 -8.87 -49.19 5.39
C LYS A 193 -9.23 -50.64 5.71
N LYS A 194 -8.25 -51.49 6.01
CA LYS A 194 -8.47 -52.90 6.41
C LYS A 194 -9.20 -53.04 7.75
N SER A 195 -9.05 -52.07 8.64
CA SER A 195 -9.77 -52.01 9.92
C SER A 195 -11.11 -51.28 9.82
N GLU A 196 -11.62 -51.05 8.60
CA GLU A 196 -12.90 -50.36 8.31
C GLU A 196 -12.97 -48.92 8.85
N LYS A 197 -11.83 -48.32 9.18
CA LYS A 197 -11.72 -46.91 9.58
C LYS A 197 -11.53 -46.04 8.35
N PHE A 198 -12.56 -45.96 7.51
CA PHE A 198 -12.44 -45.37 6.17
C PHE A 198 -12.10 -43.88 6.18
N GLU A 199 -12.69 -43.08 7.06
CA GLU A 199 -12.38 -41.63 7.14
C GLU A 199 -10.92 -41.38 7.59
N GLU A 200 -10.41 -42.20 8.51
CA GLU A 200 -9.01 -42.15 8.94
C GLU A 200 -8.07 -42.55 7.79
N ALA A 201 -8.46 -43.57 7.01
CA ALA A 201 -7.71 -44.00 5.83
C ALA A 201 -7.64 -42.88 4.77
N ILE A 202 -8.79 -42.30 4.39
CA ILE A 202 -8.88 -41.22 3.39
C ILE A 202 -8.02 -40.03 3.81
N LYS A 203 -8.17 -39.56 5.05
CA LYS A 203 -7.35 -38.45 5.58
C LYS A 203 -5.85 -38.78 5.53
N THR A 204 -5.48 -40.03 5.78
CA THR A 204 -4.08 -40.46 5.71
C THR A 204 -3.56 -40.44 4.27
N TYR A 205 -4.36 -40.87 3.29
CA TYR A 205 -4.02 -40.77 1.88
C TYR A 205 -3.93 -39.33 1.39
N GLU A 206 -4.84 -38.44 1.79
CA GLU A 206 -4.79 -37.01 1.47
C GLU A 206 -3.50 -36.36 2.00
N ASN A 207 -3.09 -36.69 3.23
CA ASN A 207 -1.80 -36.26 3.77
C ASN A 207 -0.61 -36.77 2.94
N ALA A 208 -0.70 -38.00 2.42
CA ALA A 208 0.33 -38.53 1.52
C ALA A 208 0.36 -37.76 0.19
N MET A 209 -0.81 -37.39 -0.35
CA MET A 209 -0.93 -36.60 -1.58
C MET A 209 -0.30 -35.20 -1.42
N GLN A 210 -0.52 -34.54 -0.28
CA GLN A 210 0.13 -33.26 0.05
C GLN A 210 1.67 -33.35 0.15
N LEU A 211 2.21 -34.52 0.50
CA LEU A 211 3.65 -34.75 0.47
C LEU A 211 4.15 -34.90 -0.98
N ALA A 212 3.41 -35.60 -1.83
CA ALA A 212 3.75 -35.75 -3.26
C ALA A 212 3.80 -34.40 -3.98
N GLU A 213 2.94 -33.45 -3.62
CA GLU A 213 2.93 -32.11 -4.23
C GLU A 213 4.23 -31.32 -4.04
N LYS A 214 5.02 -31.64 -3.01
CA LYS A 214 6.28 -30.97 -2.64
C LYS A 214 7.51 -31.50 -3.39
N MET A 215 7.33 -32.52 -4.24
CA MET A 215 8.40 -33.13 -5.02
C MET A 215 8.81 -32.24 -6.20
N TYR A 216 10.10 -32.29 -6.56
CA TYR A 216 10.69 -31.53 -7.67
C TYR A 216 10.54 -32.21 -9.03
N ASP A 217 10.40 -33.54 -9.07
CA ASP A 217 10.23 -34.31 -10.31
C ASP A 217 8.73 -34.39 -10.66
N SER A 218 8.36 -33.81 -11.79
CA SER A 218 6.96 -33.71 -12.24
C SER A 218 6.34 -35.07 -12.52
N ASP A 219 7.08 -35.95 -13.19
CA ASP A 219 6.57 -37.23 -13.67
C ASP A 219 6.35 -38.17 -12.48
N LEU A 220 7.32 -38.18 -11.55
CA LEU A 220 7.19 -38.94 -10.31
C LEU A 220 6.07 -38.39 -9.42
N LYS A 221 5.93 -37.06 -9.32
CA LYS A 221 4.83 -36.42 -8.59
C LYS A 221 3.47 -36.82 -9.14
N GLU A 222 3.27 -36.74 -10.45
CA GLU A 222 2.01 -37.11 -11.10
C GLU A 222 1.69 -38.60 -10.89
N SER A 223 2.68 -39.48 -11.02
CA SER A 223 2.52 -40.91 -10.76
C SER A 223 2.11 -41.20 -9.32
N GLU A 224 2.75 -40.58 -8.32
CA GLU A 224 2.42 -40.78 -6.90
C GLU A 224 1.01 -40.26 -6.58
N ILE A 225 0.64 -39.07 -7.08
CA ILE A 225 -0.72 -38.52 -6.90
C ILE A 225 -1.77 -39.44 -7.52
N SER A 226 -1.53 -39.97 -8.73
CA SER A 226 -2.46 -40.89 -9.39
C SER A 226 -2.68 -42.16 -8.55
N ASN A 227 -1.60 -42.79 -8.08
CA ASN A 227 -1.68 -43.98 -7.23
C ASN A 227 -2.46 -43.73 -5.94
N ILE A 228 -2.30 -42.55 -5.33
CA ILE A 228 -3.01 -42.17 -4.10
C ILE A 228 -4.50 -41.93 -4.37
N LYS A 229 -4.87 -41.30 -5.50
CA LYS A 229 -6.27 -41.15 -5.92
C LYS A 229 -6.97 -42.49 -6.10
N ASP A 230 -6.28 -43.47 -6.69
CA ASP A 230 -6.81 -44.82 -6.85
C ASP A 230 -7.08 -45.49 -5.49
N LEU A 231 -6.19 -45.31 -4.51
CA LEU A 231 -6.40 -45.81 -3.14
C LEU A 231 -7.61 -45.15 -2.45
N ILE A 232 -7.81 -43.85 -2.65
CA ILE A 232 -8.97 -43.12 -2.12
C ILE A 232 -10.26 -43.63 -2.78
N ASN A 233 -10.26 -43.80 -4.09
CA ASN A 233 -11.41 -44.34 -4.84
C ASN A 233 -11.76 -45.77 -4.39
N GLU A 234 -10.78 -46.66 -4.25
CA GLU A 234 -11.01 -48.01 -3.73
C GLU A 234 -11.62 -47.98 -2.31
N THR A 235 -11.23 -47.01 -1.50
CA THR A 235 -11.75 -46.85 -0.13
C THR A 235 -13.21 -46.40 -0.12
N HIS A 236 -13.57 -45.44 -0.96
CA HIS A 236 -14.97 -45.01 -1.13
C HIS A 236 -15.83 -46.13 -1.71
N SER A 237 -15.34 -46.86 -2.71
CA SER A 237 -16.04 -47.99 -3.32
C SER A 237 -16.40 -49.06 -2.29
N LYS A 238 -15.48 -49.39 -1.37
CA LYS A 238 -15.75 -50.30 -0.24
C LYS A 238 -16.82 -49.82 0.73
N LYS A 239 -17.06 -48.51 0.83
CA LYS A 239 -18.19 -47.97 1.60
C LYS A 239 -19.51 -48.08 0.84
N ILE A 240 -19.48 -48.07 -0.50
CA ILE A 240 -20.66 -48.15 -1.37
C ILE A 240 -21.20 -49.59 -1.46
N GLU A 241 -20.34 -50.59 -1.56
CA GLU A 241 -20.71 -52.02 -1.65
C GLU A 241 -21.80 -52.50 -0.65
N PRO A 242 -21.70 -52.22 0.68
CA PRO A 242 -22.73 -52.64 1.63
C PRO A 242 -24.06 -51.90 1.42
N LEU A 243 -24.03 -50.63 1.00
CA LEU A 243 -25.23 -49.85 0.69
C LEU A 243 -25.97 -50.42 -0.51
N LEU A 244 -25.24 -50.81 -1.57
CA LEU A 244 -25.83 -51.49 -2.73
C LEU A 244 -26.49 -52.81 -2.36
N THR A 245 -25.87 -53.58 -1.46
CA THR A 245 -26.41 -54.85 -0.98
C THR A 245 -27.69 -54.62 -0.17
N SER A 246 -27.66 -53.67 0.77
CA SER A 246 -28.82 -53.30 1.58
C SER A 246 -29.98 -52.78 0.71
N ALA A 247 -29.70 -51.95 -0.29
CA ALA A 247 -30.71 -51.45 -1.22
C ALA A 247 -31.39 -52.58 -2.00
N LYS A 248 -30.64 -53.58 -2.50
CA LYS A 248 -31.22 -54.75 -3.18
C LYS A 248 -32.19 -55.52 -2.28
N GLU A 249 -31.82 -55.77 -1.02
CA GLU A 249 -32.70 -56.44 -0.05
C GLU A 249 -33.97 -55.64 0.27
N LEU A 250 -33.88 -54.31 0.34
CA LEU A 250 -35.02 -53.43 0.58
C LEU A 250 -35.98 -53.42 -0.61
N ILE A 251 -35.46 -53.44 -1.84
CA ILE A 251 -36.24 -53.55 -3.08
C ILE A 251 -37.02 -54.87 -3.09
N GLU A 252 -36.38 -56.00 -2.76
CA GLU A 252 -37.05 -57.31 -2.69
C GLU A 252 -38.19 -57.36 -1.66
N LYS A 253 -38.09 -56.56 -0.60
CA LYS A 253 -39.12 -56.41 0.45
C LYS A 253 -40.22 -55.39 0.08
N ASN A 254 -40.22 -54.85 -1.14
CA ASN A 254 -41.10 -53.75 -1.61
C ASN A 254 -41.02 -52.48 -0.74
N ASN A 255 -39.85 -52.18 -0.16
CA ASN A 255 -39.62 -50.97 0.61
C ASN A 255 -38.83 -49.94 -0.21
N SER A 256 -39.48 -49.38 -1.23
CA SER A 256 -38.84 -48.53 -2.24
C SER A 256 -38.31 -47.21 -1.68
N GLU A 257 -38.96 -46.63 -0.66
CA GLU A 257 -38.53 -45.36 -0.07
C GLU A 257 -37.21 -45.49 0.69
N GLU A 258 -37.09 -46.53 1.52
CA GLU A 258 -35.85 -46.82 2.25
C GLU A 258 -34.72 -47.22 1.29
N ALA A 259 -35.03 -47.98 0.23
CA ALA A 259 -34.07 -48.32 -0.80
C ALA A 259 -33.51 -47.09 -1.54
N ILE A 260 -34.36 -46.12 -1.89
CA ILE A 260 -33.94 -44.86 -2.52
C ILE A 260 -33.01 -44.08 -1.58
N ASN A 261 -33.35 -43.98 -0.29
CA ASN A 261 -32.52 -43.26 0.68
C ASN A 261 -31.12 -43.89 0.82
N THR A 262 -31.05 -45.22 0.91
CA THR A 262 -29.77 -45.95 0.94
C THR A 262 -28.95 -45.74 -0.34
N LEU A 263 -29.60 -45.71 -1.51
CA LEU A 263 -28.91 -45.46 -2.79
C LEU A 263 -28.45 -43.99 -2.92
N LYS A 264 -29.19 -43.03 -2.37
CA LYS A 264 -28.75 -41.63 -2.29
C LYS A 264 -27.51 -41.46 -1.43
N GLU A 265 -27.40 -42.19 -0.32
CA GLU A 265 -26.17 -42.22 0.49
C GLU A 265 -24.99 -42.77 -0.33
N ALA A 266 -25.21 -43.82 -1.13
CA ALA A 266 -24.19 -44.36 -2.02
C ALA A 266 -23.74 -43.34 -3.09
N ILE A 267 -24.68 -42.58 -3.66
CA ILE A 267 -24.37 -41.48 -4.60
C ILE A 267 -23.52 -40.40 -3.91
N GLU A 268 -23.86 -40.01 -2.68
CA GLU A 268 -23.10 -38.99 -1.94
C GLU A 268 -21.65 -39.42 -1.71
N ILE A 269 -21.44 -40.70 -1.40
CA ILE A 269 -20.09 -41.28 -1.26
C ILE A 269 -19.39 -41.33 -2.62
N GLY A 270 -20.06 -41.77 -3.68
CA GLY A 270 -19.52 -41.85 -5.04
C GLY A 270 -19.10 -40.49 -5.60
N ASN A 271 -19.82 -39.42 -5.25
CA ASN A 271 -19.48 -38.05 -5.66
C ASN A 271 -18.16 -37.55 -5.04
N LYS A 272 -17.69 -38.15 -3.94
CA LYS A 272 -16.39 -37.83 -3.30
C LYS A 272 -15.21 -38.52 -4.00
N MET A 273 -15.48 -39.45 -4.93
CA MET A 273 -14.45 -40.14 -5.70
C MET A 273 -13.90 -39.28 -6.83
N PHE A 274 -12.59 -39.42 -7.07
CA PHE A 274 -11.93 -38.89 -8.25
C PHE A 274 -12.39 -39.67 -9.50
N ASP A 275 -12.37 -38.99 -10.65
CA ASP A 275 -12.77 -39.58 -11.92
C ASP A 275 -11.90 -40.80 -12.23
N SER A 276 -12.57 -41.94 -12.37
CA SER A 276 -11.93 -43.24 -12.52
C SER A 276 -12.93 -44.25 -13.08
N ASN A 277 -12.40 -45.35 -13.62
CA ASN A 277 -13.23 -46.48 -14.03
C ASN A 277 -14.01 -47.09 -12.85
N GLN A 278 -13.45 -47.02 -11.63
CA GLN A 278 -14.14 -47.51 -10.43
C GLN A 278 -15.37 -46.67 -10.11
N LYS A 279 -15.24 -45.34 -10.12
CA LYS A 279 -16.37 -44.41 -9.93
C LYS A 279 -17.49 -44.71 -10.93
N ASN A 280 -17.15 -44.84 -12.22
CA ASN A 280 -18.13 -45.15 -13.27
C ASN A 280 -18.83 -46.50 -13.03
N THR A 281 -18.08 -47.51 -12.58
CA THR A 281 -18.62 -48.84 -12.25
C THR A 281 -19.62 -48.77 -11.10
N ASP A 282 -19.28 -48.04 -10.03
CA ASP A 282 -20.14 -47.87 -8.87
C ASP A 282 -21.41 -47.07 -9.22
N PHE A 283 -21.28 -45.98 -9.98
CA PHE A 283 -22.44 -45.20 -10.46
C PHE A 283 -23.37 -46.00 -11.36
N ASN A 284 -22.84 -46.82 -12.27
CA ASN A 284 -23.67 -47.70 -13.10
C ASN A 284 -24.47 -48.69 -12.22
N ALA A 285 -23.83 -49.32 -11.24
CA ALA A 285 -24.48 -50.25 -10.32
C ALA A 285 -25.56 -49.57 -9.44
N ILE A 286 -25.33 -48.33 -9.01
CA ILE A 286 -26.33 -47.51 -8.33
C ILE A 286 -27.50 -47.20 -9.28
N GLY A 287 -27.20 -46.78 -10.51
CA GLY A 287 -28.19 -46.38 -11.52
C GLY A 287 -29.15 -47.50 -11.90
N GLU A 288 -28.66 -48.73 -12.04
CA GLU A 288 -29.48 -49.93 -12.30
C GLU A 288 -30.55 -50.17 -11.22
N LEU A 289 -30.31 -49.74 -9.99
CA LEU A 289 -31.24 -49.94 -8.87
C LEU A 289 -32.14 -48.72 -8.62
N ILE A 290 -31.60 -47.50 -8.66
CA ILE A 290 -32.34 -46.29 -8.25
C ILE A 290 -33.27 -45.78 -9.34
N ASN A 291 -32.85 -45.81 -10.61
CA ASN A 291 -33.58 -45.17 -11.71
C ASN A 291 -35.00 -45.75 -11.90
N PRO A 292 -35.23 -47.09 -11.87
CA PRO A 292 -36.57 -47.65 -12.00
C PRO A 292 -37.54 -47.19 -10.91
N LEU A 293 -37.07 -47.07 -9.66
CA LEU A 293 -37.89 -46.62 -8.53
C LEU A 293 -38.29 -45.15 -8.68
N LEU A 294 -37.37 -44.31 -9.14
CA LEU A 294 -37.63 -42.88 -9.36
C LEU A 294 -38.62 -42.66 -10.52
N VAL A 295 -38.54 -43.46 -11.59
CA VAL A 295 -39.50 -43.41 -12.72
C VAL A 295 -40.93 -43.69 -12.25
N GLU A 296 -41.14 -44.66 -11.36
CA GLU A 296 -42.46 -44.96 -10.80
C GLU A 296 -43.02 -43.79 -9.97
N ASN A 297 -42.17 -43.16 -9.15
CA ASN A 297 -42.54 -41.97 -8.37
C ASN A 297 -42.93 -40.79 -9.28
N ILE A 298 -42.13 -40.53 -10.33
CA ILE A 298 -42.37 -39.48 -11.32
C ILE A 298 -43.74 -39.67 -11.99
N LYS A 299 -44.09 -40.91 -12.36
CA LYS A 299 -45.36 -41.22 -13.03
C LYS A 299 -46.57 -40.80 -12.20
N SER A 300 -46.60 -41.16 -10.91
CA SER A 300 -47.69 -40.81 -9.98
C SER A 300 -47.87 -39.30 -9.83
N ILE A 301 -46.77 -38.54 -9.84
CA ILE A 301 -46.79 -37.08 -9.71
C ILE A 301 -47.29 -36.42 -11.00
N LYS A 302 -46.82 -36.89 -12.17
CA LYS A 302 -47.27 -36.38 -13.48
C LYS A 302 -48.77 -36.51 -13.66
N GLU A 303 -49.36 -37.65 -13.28
CA GLU A 303 -50.82 -37.90 -13.40
C GLU A 303 -51.64 -36.86 -12.62
N LYS A 304 -51.18 -36.43 -11.43
CA LYS A 304 -51.86 -35.37 -10.64
C LYS A 304 -51.82 -34.01 -11.33
N GLY A 305 -50.69 -33.65 -11.94
CA GLY A 305 -50.55 -32.36 -12.63
C GLY A 305 -51.43 -32.29 -13.88
N ILE A 306 -51.57 -33.40 -14.61
CA ILE A 306 -52.43 -33.48 -15.80
C ILE A 306 -53.91 -33.26 -15.43
N LEU A 307 -54.39 -33.81 -14.31
CA LEU A 307 -55.77 -33.63 -13.88
C LEU A 307 -56.14 -32.15 -13.64
N ILE A 308 -55.20 -31.35 -13.13
CA ILE A 308 -55.42 -29.91 -12.89
C ILE A 308 -55.54 -29.13 -14.21
N THR A 309 -54.77 -29.51 -15.24
CA THR A 309 -54.79 -28.82 -16.54
C THR A 309 -56.03 -29.16 -17.38
N GLU A 310 -56.76 -30.22 -17.06
CA GLU A 310 -58.01 -30.59 -17.75
C GLU A 310 -59.26 -29.82 -17.26
N GLU A 311 -59.15 -29.01 -16.20
CA GLU A 311 -60.28 -28.25 -15.66
C GLU A 311 -60.71 -27.08 -16.58
N LYS A 312 -62.02 -26.96 -16.83
CA LYS A 312 -62.60 -25.81 -17.56
C LYS A 312 -62.28 -24.52 -16.78
N ASN A 313 -61.44 -23.65 -17.35
CA ASN A 313 -60.94 -22.36 -16.81
C ASN A 313 -59.60 -22.42 -16.04
N TYR A 314 -58.75 -23.44 -16.24
CA TYR A 314 -57.42 -23.42 -15.63
C TYR A 314 -56.54 -22.25 -16.14
N GLU A 315 -56.60 -21.90 -17.42
CA GLU A 315 -55.80 -20.83 -18.04
C GLU A 315 -56.12 -19.43 -17.49
N GLU A 316 -57.36 -19.23 -17.04
CA GLU A 316 -57.85 -18.00 -16.41
C GLU A 316 -57.50 -17.91 -14.91
N SER A 317 -56.94 -18.97 -14.32
CA SER A 317 -56.69 -19.08 -12.87
C SER A 317 -55.19 -19.19 -12.55
N VAL A 318 -54.59 -18.08 -12.10
CA VAL A 318 -53.18 -18.05 -11.63
C VAL A 318 -52.87 -19.19 -10.66
N PRO A 319 -53.69 -19.41 -9.61
CA PRO A 319 -53.39 -20.44 -8.62
C PRO A 319 -53.34 -21.84 -9.23
N LYS A 320 -54.22 -22.17 -10.19
CA LYS A 320 -54.26 -23.50 -10.82
C LYS A 320 -53.08 -23.74 -11.76
N VAL A 321 -52.70 -22.72 -12.54
CA VAL A 321 -51.50 -22.79 -13.39
C VAL A 321 -50.25 -23.00 -12.53
N ASN A 322 -50.13 -22.24 -11.44
CA ASN A 322 -49.01 -22.39 -10.51
C ASN A 322 -49.01 -23.76 -9.82
N GLU A 323 -50.17 -24.26 -9.41
CA GLU A 323 -50.30 -25.58 -8.77
C GLU A 323 -49.85 -26.70 -9.71
N ALA A 324 -50.33 -26.71 -10.95
CA ALA A 324 -49.92 -27.68 -11.97
C ALA A 324 -48.41 -27.60 -12.25
N ALA A 325 -47.87 -26.38 -12.43
CA ALA A 325 -46.45 -26.18 -12.68
C ALA A 325 -45.56 -26.61 -11.50
N VAL A 326 -46.00 -26.40 -10.25
CA VAL A 326 -45.31 -26.89 -9.05
C VAL A 326 -45.29 -28.41 -9.00
N ILE A 327 -46.39 -29.07 -9.36
CA ILE A 327 -46.46 -30.54 -9.40
C ILE A 327 -45.50 -31.10 -10.45
N PHE A 328 -45.48 -30.53 -11.65
CA PHE A 328 -44.53 -30.98 -12.68
C PHE A 328 -43.08 -30.68 -12.32
N ASN A 329 -42.78 -29.54 -11.69
CA ASN A 329 -41.43 -29.25 -11.20
C ASN A 329 -40.98 -30.22 -10.10
N LYS A 330 -41.88 -30.68 -9.21
CA LYS A 330 -41.55 -31.77 -8.26
C LYS A 330 -41.16 -33.06 -8.99
N ALA A 331 -41.84 -33.39 -10.09
CA ALA A 331 -41.46 -34.54 -10.91
C ALA A 331 -40.09 -34.31 -11.59
N LEU A 332 -39.82 -33.07 -12.04
CA LEU A 332 -38.54 -32.69 -12.64
C LEU A 332 -37.39 -32.82 -11.66
N ASP A 333 -37.58 -32.40 -10.41
CA ASP A 333 -36.56 -32.51 -9.36
C ASP A 333 -36.19 -33.97 -9.09
N ILE A 334 -37.19 -34.85 -9.01
CA ILE A 334 -36.97 -36.30 -8.87
C ILE A 334 -36.24 -36.88 -10.09
N ALA A 335 -36.58 -36.43 -11.30
CA ALA A 335 -35.89 -36.86 -12.52
C ALA A 335 -34.41 -36.42 -12.55
N LYS A 336 -34.08 -35.24 -12.00
CA LYS A 336 -32.69 -34.75 -11.91
C LYS A 336 -31.83 -35.59 -10.95
N GLU A 337 -32.42 -36.16 -9.91
CA GLU A 337 -31.75 -37.05 -8.95
C GLU A 337 -31.39 -38.42 -9.53
N MET A 338 -31.93 -38.79 -10.70
CA MET A 338 -31.60 -40.04 -11.38
C MET A 338 -30.12 -40.05 -11.78
N VAL A 339 -29.51 -41.24 -11.75
CA VAL A 339 -28.19 -41.47 -12.31
C VAL A 339 -28.27 -41.33 -13.83
N ASP A 340 -27.26 -40.70 -14.43
CA ASP A 340 -27.24 -40.41 -15.87
C ASP A 340 -27.50 -41.66 -16.70
N SER A 341 -28.54 -41.59 -17.52
CA SER A 341 -29.03 -42.68 -18.36
C SER A 341 -29.93 -42.12 -19.47
N GLU A 342 -30.15 -42.90 -20.52
CA GLU A 342 -31.12 -42.55 -21.57
C GLU A 342 -32.53 -42.36 -21.00
N GLU A 343 -32.92 -43.18 -20.01
CA GLU A 343 -34.22 -43.08 -19.34
C GLU A 343 -34.39 -41.76 -18.59
N LYS A 344 -33.35 -41.28 -17.88
CA LYS A 344 -33.34 -39.96 -17.24
C LYS A 344 -33.66 -38.86 -18.24
N ASN A 345 -32.95 -38.85 -19.38
CA ASN A 345 -33.15 -37.82 -20.41
C ASN A 345 -34.57 -37.84 -20.97
N ASN A 346 -35.12 -39.02 -21.25
CA ASN A 346 -36.50 -39.17 -21.70
C ASN A 346 -37.53 -38.66 -20.68
N GLN A 347 -37.33 -38.89 -19.38
CA GLN A 347 -38.21 -38.36 -18.33
C GLN A 347 -38.11 -36.84 -18.23
N LEU A 348 -36.90 -36.29 -18.28
CA LEU A 348 -36.66 -34.85 -18.27
C LEU A 348 -37.43 -34.16 -19.42
N ASP A 349 -37.25 -34.63 -20.66
CA ASP A 349 -37.88 -34.04 -21.85
C ASP A 349 -39.42 -34.03 -21.75
N GLN A 350 -40.02 -35.13 -21.29
CA GLN A 350 -41.48 -35.21 -21.14
C GLN A 350 -42.02 -34.25 -20.09
N ILE A 351 -41.31 -34.09 -18.97
CA ILE A 351 -41.75 -33.22 -17.87
C ILE A 351 -41.58 -31.75 -18.28
N ILE A 352 -40.46 -31.40 -18.94
CA ILE A 352 -40.20 -30.06 -19.46
C ILE A 352 -41.33 -29.61 -20.39
N ASN A 353 -41.75 -30.48 -21.33
CA ASN A 353 -42.82 -30.16 -22.27
C ASN A 353 -44.17 -29.90 -21.56
N LEU A 354 -44.49 -30.65 -20.50
CA LEU A 354 -45.71 -30.43 -19.71
C LEU A 354 -45.69 -29.08 -18.98
N ILE A 355 -44.53 -28.72 -18.42
CA ILE A 355 -44.33 -27.43 -17.74
C ILE A 355 -44.52 -26.28 -18.73
N ASP A 356 -43.83 -26.33 -19.87
CA ASP A 356 -43.83 -25.24 -20.86
C ASP A 356 -45.22 -25.00 -21.44
N LYS A 357 -45.94 -26.07 -21.78
CA LYS A 357 -47.31 -25.98 -22.29
C LYS A 357 -48.25 -25.32 -21.27
N THR A 358 -48.14 -25.70 -20.00
CA THR A 358 -48.98 -25.17 -18.91
C THR A 358 -48.72 -23.68 -18.67
N CYS A 359 -47.45 -23.29 -18.60
CA CYS A 359 -47.07 -21.90 -18.33
C CYS A 359 -47.39 -20.98 -19.51
N SER A 360 -47.13 -21.42 -20.75
CA SER A 360 -47.41 -20.63 -21.97
C SER A 360 -48.87 -20.22 -22.09
N ALA A 361 -49.79 -21.13 -21.76
CA ALA A 361 -51.22 -20.86 -21.80
C ALA A 361 -51.63 -19.76 -20.80
N GLY A 362 -51.13 -19.82 -19.56
CA GLY A 362 -51.39 -18.80 -18.54
C GLY A 362 -50.79 -17.43 -18.90
N ILE A 363 -49.57 -17.40 -19.43
CA ILE A 363 -48.91 -16.15 -19.83
C ILE A 363 -49.71 -15.42 -20.91
N LYS A 364 -50.21 -16.16 -21.92
CA LYS A 364 -50.96 -15.59 -23.03
C LYS A 364 -52.20 -14.82 -22.57
N VAL A 365 -53.01 -15.39 -21.68
CA VAL A 365 -54.24 -14.74 -21.17
C VAL A 365 -53.95 -13.38 -20.51
N ARG A 366 -52.83 -13.26 -19.80
CA ARG A 366 -52.45 -12.03 -19.09
C ARG A 366 -51.93 -10.96 -20.04
N LYS A 367 -51.19 -11.36 -21.08
CA LYS A 367 -50.77 -10.46 -22.16
C LYS A 367 -51.97 -9.85 -22.87
N ASP A 368 -53.03 -10.63 -23.08
CA ASP A 368 -54.26 -10.12 -23.70
C ASP A 368 -55.01 -9.14 -22.77
N ALA A 369 -54.99 -9.36 -21.46
CA ALA A 369 -55.61 -8.46 -20.47
C ALA A 369 -54.85 -7.13 -20.28
N GLU A 370 -53.52 -7.16 -20.27
CA GLU A 370 -52.66 -5.98 -20.12
C GLU A 370 -52.95 -4.90 -21.16
N VAL A 371 -53.09 -5.29 -22.43
CA VAL A 371 -53.41 -4.37 -23.53
C VAL A 371 -54.68 -3.56 -23.24
N GLN A 372 -55.71 -4.19 -22.66
CA GLN A 372 -56.97 -3.53 -22.31
C GLN A 372 -56.82 -2.51 -21.18
N PHE A 373 -55.96 -2.77 -20.19
CA PHE A 373 -55.73 -1.87 -19.06
C PHE A 373 -54.92 -0.63 -19.44
N ILE A 374 -53.95 -0.75 -20.35
CA ILE A 374 -53.19 0.40 -20.87
C ILE A 374 -54.12 1.37 -21.61
N GLU A 375 -55.03 0.88 -22.46
CA GLU A 375 -56.02 1.71 -23.17
C GLU A 375 -56.91 2.52 -22.20
N GLN A 376 -57.15 2.00 -21.00
CA GLN A 376 -57.95 2.63 -19.95
C GLN A 376 -57.13 3.54 -19.02
N LYS A 377 -55.81 3.70 -19.28
CA LYS A 377 -54.85 4.38 -18.39
C LYS A 377 -54.77 3.79 -16.97
N GLU A 378 -55.11 2.50 -16.82
CA GLU A 378 -55.03 1.76 -15.55
C GLU A 378 -53.66 1.08 -15.41
N TYR A 379 -52.58 1.87 -15.40
CA TYR A 379 -51.20 1.36 -15.46
C TYR A 379 -50.88 0.35 -14.36
N GLU A 380 -51.34 0.57 -13.13
CA GLU A 380 -51.11 -0.35 -12.00
C GLU A 380 -51.71 -1.74 -12.24
N LYS A 381 -52.90 -1.82 -12.86
CA LYS A 381 -53.54 -3.10 -13.18
C LYS A 381 -52.81 -3.80 -14.33
N ALA A 382 -52.42 -3.06 -15.37
CA ALA A 382 -51.61 -3.59 -16.47
C ALA A 382 -50.28 -4.18 -15.96
N THR A 383 -49.57 -3.44 -15.11
CA THR A 383 -48.31 -3.92 -14.52
C THR A 383 -48.53 -5.15 -13.63
N SER A 384 -49.65 -5.19 -12.87
CA SER A 384 -50.01 -6.34 -12.05
C SER A 384 -50.21 -7.62 -12.87
N GLU A 385 -50.90 -7.55 -14.01
CA GLU A 385 -51.06 -8.70 -14.92
C GLU A 385 -49.72 -9.19 -15.48
N MET A 386 -48.81 -8.28 -15.84
CA MET A 386 -47.49 -8.65 -16.33
C MET A 386 -46.60 -9.24 -15.24
N TYR A 387 -46.66 -8.75 -14.00
CA TYR A 387 -45.99 -9.42 -12.89
C TYR A 387 -46.60 -10.80 -12.59
N SER A 388 -47.92 -10.96 -12.77
CA SER A 388 -48.55 -12.27 -12.70
C SER A 388 -48.05 -13.21 -13.80
N ALA A 389 -47.91 -12.72 -15.04
CA ALA A 389 -47.35 -13.49 -16.16
C ALA A 389 -45.89 -13.86 -15.89
N MET A 390 -45.11 -12.94 -15.34
CA MET A 390 -43.72 -13.16 -14.94
C MET A 390 -43.62 -14.22 -13.85
N SER A 391 -44.56 -14.25 -12.89
CA SER A 391 -44.60 -15.28 -11.85
C SER A 391 -44.83 -16.68 -12.41
N ILE A 392 -45.57 -16.80 -13.51
CA ILE A 392 -45.81 -18.06 -14.21
C ILE A 392 -44.58 -18.46 -15.04
N ALA A 393 -43.98 -17.50 -15.76
CA ALA A 393 -42.80 -17.73 -16.59
C ALA A 393 -41.61 -18.31 -15.82
N LYS A 394 -41.50 -17.99 -14.52
CA LYS A 394 -40.47 -18.55 -13.62
C LYS A 394 -40.51 -20.07 -13.48
N TYR A 395 -41.65 -20.71 -13.77
CA TYR A 395 -41.75 -22.16 -13.69
C TYR A 395 -41.32 -22.86 -14.97
N MET A 396 -41.11 -22.14 -16.09
CA MET A 396 -40.66 -22.72 -17.37
C MET A 396 -39.20 -23.16 -17.29
N VAL A 397 -38.85 -24.25 -17.99
CA VAL A 397 -37.53 -24.90 -17.86
C VAL A 397 -36.53 -24.31 -18.87
N TYR A 398 -36.35 -22.99 -18.82
CA TYR A 398 -35.31 -22.27 -19.56
C TYR A 398 -34.44 -21.54 -18.55
N ASP A 399 -33.13 -21.45 -18.81
CA ASP A 399 -32.28 -20.53 -18.06
C ASP A 399 -32.84 -19.10 -18.21
N GLU A 400 -32.73 -18.25 -17.18
CA GLU A 400 -33.29 -16.89 -17.20
C GLU A 400 -32.76 -16.07 -18.39
N SER A 401 -31.55 -16.42 -18.87
CA SER A 401 -30.88 -15.84 -20.03
C SER A 401 -31.45 -16.28 -21.38
N GLU A 402 -32.14 -17.43 -21.44
CA GLU A 402 -32.69 -18.04 -22.66
C GLU A 402 -34.24 -18.03 -22.68
N ASN A 403 -34.88 -17.60 -21.60
CA ASN A 403 -36.33 -17.53 -21.49
C ASN A 403 -36.88 -16.33 -22.29
N VAL A 404 -37.18 -16.58 -23.57
CA VAL A 404 -37.75 -15.59 -24.52
C VAL A 404 -39.04 -14.96 -23.99
N GLU A 405 -39.86 -15.73 -23.27
CA GLU A 405 -41.12 -15.27 -22.70
C GLU A 405 -40.91 -14.27 -21.57
N LEU A 406 -39.92 -14.52 -20.70
CA LEU A 406 -39.55 -13.60 -19.63
C LEU A 406 -39.06 -12.26 -20.19
N GLU A 407 -38.27 -12.29 -21.26
CA GLU A 407 -37.76 -11.09 -21.91
C GLU A 407 -38.88 -10.29 -22.61
N ASP A 408 -39.84 -10.96 -23.24
CA ASP A 408 -41.02 -10.30 -23.80
C ASP A 408 -41.87 -9.61 -22.70
N ILE A 409 -42.06 -10.27 -21.55
CA ILE A 409 -42.78 -9.69 -20.41
C ILE A 409 -42.07 -8.45 -19.85
N LYS A 410 -40.73 -8.47 -19.72
CA LYS A 410 -39.94 -7.31 -19.28
C LYS A 410 -40.11 -6.12 -20.23
N LYS A 411 -40.10 -6.37 -21.55
CA LYS A 411 -40.34 -5.33 -22.57
C LYS A 411 -41.74 -4.72 -22.45
N ARG A 412 -42.77 -5.54 -22.24
CA ARG A 412 -44.14 -5.05 -21.99
C ARG A 412 -44.22 -4.21 -20.72
N ILE A 413 -43.59 -4.64 -19.62
CA ILE A 413 -43.53 -3.85 -18.39
C ILE A 413 -42.89 -2.47 -18.63
N ASN A 414 -41.79 -2.42 -19.39
CA ASN A 414 -41.17 -1.15 -19.76
C ASN A 414 -42.11 -0.27 -20.57
N HIS A 415 -42.84 -0.85 -21.52
CA HIS A 415 -43.82 -0.12 -22.31
C HIS A 415 -44.92 0.51 -21.44
N ILE A 416 -45.40 -0.20 -20.41
CA ILE A 416 -46.37 0.32 -19.44
C ILE A 416 -45.81 1.51 -18.68
N TYR A 417 -44.59 1.39 -18.13
CA TYR A 417 -43.95 2.48 -17.39
C TYR A 417 -43.62 3.68 -18.29
N SER A 418 -43.20 3.43 -19.52
CA SER A 418 -42.95 4.45 -20.54
C SER A 418 -44.20 5.29 -20.80
N ALA A 419 -45.35 4.62 -21.01
CA ALA A 419 -46.64 5.30 -21.16
C ALA A 419 -47.04 6.11 -19.92
N GLN A 420 -46.75 5.60 -18.71
CA GLN A 420 -47.00 6.33 -17.46
C GLN A 420 -46.08 7.55 -17.29
N ILE A 421 -44.79 7.42 -17.65
CA ILE A 421 -43.80 8.51 -17.58
C ILE A 421 -44.19 9.65 -18.51
N ASP A 422 -44.57 9.36 -19.76
CA ASP A 422 -44.97 10.41 -20.72
C ASP A 422 -46.16 11.24 -20.18
N ASP A 423 -47.18 10.58 -19.59
CA ASP A 423 -48.33 11.24 -18.95
C ASP A 423 -47.94 12.14 -17.76
N ILE A 424 -46.85 11.84 -17.03
CA ILE A 424 -46.32 12.63 -15.92
C ILE A 424 -45.45 13.78 -16.41
N LEU A 425 -44.59 13.53 -17.41
CA LEU A 425 -43.71 14.53 -18.00
C LEU A 425 -44.52 15.69 -18.59
N ASP A 426 -45.67 15.41 -19.20
CA ASP A 426 -46.55 16.45 -19.73
C ASP A 426 -47.07 17.39 -18.63
N LYS A 427 -47.40 16.86 -17.44
CA LYS A 427 -47.75 17.70 -16.27
C LYS A 427 -46.58 18.56 -15.79
N GLY A 428 -45.36 18.02 -15.80
CA GLY A 428 -44.16 18.75 -15.38
C GLY A 428 -43.80 19.88 -16.35
N LYS A 429 -43.93 19.66 -17.66
CA LYS A 429 -43.74 20.70 -18.69
C LYS A 429 -44.72 21.87 -18.52
N ASP A 430 -45.97 21.60 -18.14
CA ASP A 430 -46.95 22.65 -17.86
C ASP A 430 -46.53 23.53 -16.66
N LEU A 431 -45.92 22.96 -15.63
CA LEU A 431 -45.37 23.70 -14.48
C LEU A 431 -44.15 24.54 -14.84
N LEU A 432 -43.26 24.02 -15.69
CA LEU A 432 -42.14 24.79 -16.25
C LEU A 432 -42.63 26.04 -16.98
N ASN A 433 -43.68 25.90 -17.80
CA ASN A 433 -44.29 27.02 -18.52
C ASN A 433 -44.90 28.07 -17.58
N GLN A 434 -45.38 27.64 -16.40
CA GLN A 434 -45.89 28.52 -15.35
C GLN A 434 -44.80 29.14 -14.46
N LYS A 435 -43.51 28.88 -14.74
CA LYS A 435 -42.35 29.30 -13.93
C LYS A 435 -42.35 28.78 -12.49
N LYS A 436 -43.00 27.64 -12.24
CA LYS A 436 -43.00 26.95 -10.94
C LYS A 436 -41.92 25.87 -10.94
N PHE A 437 -40.67 26.31 -10.85
CA PHE A 437 -39.51 25.43 -11.09
C PHE A 437 -39.37 24.33 -10.04
N ASP A 438 -39.55 24.64 -8.75
CA ASP A 438 -39.48 23.65 -7.67
C ASP A 438 -40.56 22.56 -7.80
N ASP A 439 -41.79 22.96 -8.15
CA ASP A 439 -42.91 22.03 -8.38
C ASP A 439 -42.64 21.14 -9.61
N ALA A 440 -42.08 21.71 -10.68
CA ALA A 440 -41.69 20.96 -11.88
C ALA A 440 -40.57 19.95 -11.56
N THR A 441 -39.55 20.35 -10.80
CA THR A 441 -38.48 19.46 -10.32
C THR A 441 -39.05 18.30 -9.51
N LYS A 442 -40.06 18.53 -8.66
CA LYS A 442 -40.73 17.48 -7.90
C LYS A 442 -41.43 16.47 -8.82
N ILE A 443 -42.17 16.94 -9.82
CA ILE A 443 -42.85 16.07 -10.79
C ILE A 443 -41.86 15.27 -11.65
N PHE A 444 -40.77 15.88 -12.12
CA PHE A 444 -39.78 15.14 -12.90
C PHE A 444 -39.00 14.13 -12.04
N ASN A 445 -38.84 14.39 -10.74
CA ASN A 445 -38.30 13.38 -9.81
C ASN A 445 -39.28 12.22 -9.56
N GLU A 446 -40.59 12.45 -9.63
CA GLU A 446 -41.59 11.37 -9.65
C GLU A 446 -41.45 10.50 -10.91
N ALA A 447 -41.33 11.12 -12.09
CA ALA A 447 -41.06 10.41 -13.34
C ALA A 447 -39.73 9.62 -13.27
N LYS A 448 -38.68 10.22 -12.67
CA LYS A 448 -37.40 9.55 -12.41
C LYS A 448 -37.59 8.32 -11.52
N SER A 449 -38.38 8.44 -10.44
CA SER A 449 -38.69 7.31 -9.56
C SER A 449 -39.38 6.16 -10.30
N ILE A 450 -40.27 6.46 -11.25
CA ILE A 450 -40.93 5.45 -12.08
C ILE A 450 -39.94 4.83 -13.08
N SER A 451 -39.08 5.63 -13.71
CA SER A 451 -38.04 5.10 -14.62
C SER A 451 -37.09 4.12 -13.94
N ASN A 452 -36.84 4.29 -12.63
CA ASN A 452 -36.04 3.35 -11.85
C ASN A 452 -36.72 1.98 -11.64
N LYS A 453 -38.02 1.85 -11.91
CA LYS A 453 -38.76 0.58 -11.87
C LYS A 453 -38.73 -0.17 -13.20
N MET A 454 -38.24 0.47 -14.27
CA MET A 454 -38.08 -0.15 -15.59
C MET A 454 -36.91 -1.14 -15.59
N TYR A 455 -37.03 -2.17 -16.42
CA TYR A 455 -35.93 -3.04 -16.78
C TYR A 455 -34.95 -2.32 -17.71
N VAL A 456 -33.66 -2.60 -17.55
CA VAL A 456 -32.60 -2.01 -18.37
C VAL A 456 -32.85 -2.30 -19.85
N SER A 457 -33.00 -1.24 -20.64
CA SER A 457 -33.31 -1.31 -22.07
C SER A 457 -33.04 0.04 -22.74
N ASP A 458 -32.96 0.05 -24.07
CA ASP A 458 -32.90 1.28 -24.87
C ASP A 458 -34.10 2.21 -24.61
N GLU A 459 -35.26 1.64 -24.25
CA GLU A 459 -36.45 2.41 -23.90
C GLU A 459 -36.27 3.14 -22.56
N MET A 460 -35.78 2.43 -21.53
CA MET A 460 -35.44 3.05 -20.24
C MET A 460 -34.39 4.16 -20.42
N GLU A 461 -33.34 3.93 -21.21
CA GLU A 461 -32.33 4.95 -21.47
C GLU A 461 -32.92 6.21 -22.14
N ARG A 462 -33.85 6.03 -23.09
CA ARG A 462 -34.57 7.15 -23.71
C ARG A 462 -35.38 7.93 -22.67
N GLU A 463 -36.14 7.26 -21.82
CA GLU A 463 -36.94 7.91 -20.79
C GLU A 463 -36.08 8.63 -19.75
N ILE A 464 -35.00 7.99 -19.27
CA ILE A 464 -34.05 8.63 -18.36
C ILE A 464 -33.42 9.86 -18.99
N ALA A 465 -33.05 9.82 -20.27
CA ALA A 465 -32.49 10.97 -20.97
C ALA A 465 -33.49 12.13 -21.08
N LYS A 466 -34.76 11.85 -21.41
CA LYS A 466 -35.84 12.85 -21.40
C LYS A 466 -36.02 13.46 -20.00
N ILE A 467 -36.13 12.63 -18.96
CA ILE A 467 -36.32 13.06 -17.57
C ILE A 467 -35.15 13.90 -17.08
N LYS A 468 -33.90 13.45 -17.33
CA LYS A 468 -32.69 14.19 -16.93
C LYS A 468 -32.63 15.57 -17.59
N ASN A 469 -32.95 15.66 -18.88
CA ASN A 469 -33.02 16.96 -19.56
C ASN A 469 -34.07 17.86 -18.87
N LEU A 470 -35.29 17.38 -18.65
CA LEU A 470 -36.35 18.19 -18.04
C LEU A 470 -36.06 18.58 -16.58
N LEU A 471 -35.44 17.70 -15.78
CA LEU A 471 -34.93 18.02 -14.44
C LEU A 471 -33.90 19.13 -14.49
N TYR A 472 -32.90 18.95 -15.37
CA TYR A 472 -31.86 19.94 -15.59
C TYR A 472 -32.46 21.29 -15.97
N GLN A 473 -33.46 21.34 -16.87
CA GLN A 473 -34.19 22.56 -17.23
C GLN A 473 -34.89 23.23 -16.05
N ALA A 474 -35.50 22.44 -15.16
CA ALA A 474 -36.24 22.93 -14.00
C ALA A 474 -35.30 23.54 -12.95
N GLU A 475 -34.29 22.78 -12.53
CA GLU A 475 -33.28 23.21 -11.57
C GLU A 475 -32.56 24.48 -12.07
N MET A 476 -32.30 24.54 -13.38
CA MET A 476 -31.65 25.67 -14.01
C MET A 476 -32.39 26.97 -13.93
N LYS A 477 -33.64 26.95 -14.40
CA LYS A 477 -34.48 28.14 -14.39
C LYS A 477 -34.80 28.58 -12.95
N GLY A 478 -34.75 27.65 -11.99
CA GLY A 478 -34.80 27.93 -10.56
C GLY A 478 -33.59 28.75 -10.08
N VAL A 479 -32.36 28.26 -10.26
CA VAL A 479 -31.14 28.94 -9.78
C VAL A 479 -31.00 30.35 -10.38
N VAL A 480 -31.21 30.47 -11.69
CA VAL A 480 -31.15 31.76 -12.40
C VAL A 480 -32.14 32.79 -11.84
N ALA A 481 -33.31 32.35 -11.36
CA ALA A 481 -34.32 33.25 -10.81
C ALA A 481 -33.96 33.82 -9.41
N THR A 482 -32.90 33.34 -8.74
CA THR A 482 -32.61 33.65 -7.33
C THR A 482 -31.66 34.82 -7.05
N GLY A 483 -31.00 35.45 -8.05
CA GLY A 483 -29.98 36.49 -7.79
C GLY A 483 -29.76 37.54 -8.88
N TYR A 484 -29.48 38.79 -8.47
CA TYR A 484 -29.43 40.05 -9.25
C TYR A 484 -28.68 39.97 -10.60
N VAL A 485 -29.44 40.07 -11.70
CA VAL A 485 -28.92 39.83 -13.04
C VAL A 485 -28.16 41.05 -13.60
N SER A 486 -26.83 40.93 -13.78
CA SER A 486 -26.04 41.86 -14.60
C SER A 486 -26.38 41.69 -16.10
N GLU A 487 -26.11 42.69 -16.96
CA GLU A 487 -26.37 42.53 -18.41
C GLU A 487 -25.57 41.38 -19.03
N GLU A 488 -24.40 41.09 -18.47
CA GLU A 488 -23.53 39.99 -18.90
C GLU A 488 -24.08 38.62 -18.47
N GLN A 489 -24.70 38.54 -17.30
CA GLN A 489 -25.41 37.34 -16.84
C GLN A 489 -26.61 37.01 -17.74
N LYS A 490 -27.41 38.01 -18.15
CA LYS A 490 -28.54 37.81 -19.09
C LYS A 490 -28.09 37.17 -20.42
N LYS A 491 -26.87 37.49 -20.88
CA LYS A 491 -26.32 36.94 -22.12
C LYS A 491 -26.02 35.44 -21.97
N TYR A 492 -25.50 35.01 -20.82
CA TYR A 492 -25.29 33.59 -20.54
C TYR A 492 -26.61 32.85 -20.32
N GLU A 493 -27.59 33.47 -19.67
CA GLU A 493 -28.94 32.93 -19.53
C GLU A 493 -29.59 32.66 -20.90
N GLN A 494 -29.51 33.63 -21.82
CA GLN A 494 -30.04 33.45 -23.17
C GLN A 494 -29.34 32.32 -23.93
N LYS A 495 -28.01 32.21 -23.78
CA LYS A 495 -27.22 31.15 -24.40
C LYS A 495 -27.58 29.77 -23.85
N LEU A 496 -27.85 29.67 -22.55
CA LEU A 496 -28.34 28.43 -21.92
C LEU A 496 -29.72 28.05 -22.42
N GLU A 497 -30.62 29.03 -22.62
CA GLU A 497 -31.95 28.78 -23.19
C GLU A 497 -31.85 28.22 -24.63
N ASP A 498 -30.94 28.75 -25.43
CA ASP A 498 -30.71 28.28 -26.81
C ASP A 498 -30.12 26.87 -26.85
N LEU A 499 -29.12 26.58 -26.00
CA LEU A 499 -28.54 25.24 -25.85
C LEU A 499 -29.55 24.23 -25.32
N THR A 500 -30.46 24.66 -24.44
CA THR A 500 -31.56 23.82 -23.95
C THR A 500 -32.48 23.39 -25.09
N LYS A 501 -32.85 24.31 -25.99
CA LYS A 501 -33.65 23.98 -27.20
C LYS A 501 -32.88 23.04 -28.13
N GLU A 502 -31.56 23.14 -28.20
CA GLU A 502 -30.73 22.21 -28.96
C GLU A 502 -30.68 20.82 -28.33
N LEU A 503 -30.64 20.73 -27.00
CA LEU A 503 -30.69 19.47 -26.25
C LEU A 503 -32.01 18.74 -26.47
N ASP A 504 -33.13 19.47 -26.49
CA ASP A 504 -34.45 18.93 -26.83
C ASP A 504 -34.49 18.35 -28.24
N ARG A 505 -33.89 19.04 -29.22
CA ARG A 505 -33.76 18.52 -30.59
C ARG A 505 -32.87 17.27 -30.64
N ALA A 506 -31.77 17.25 -29.88
CA ALA A 506 -30.88 16.09 -29.80
C ALA A 506 -31.62 14.84 -29.29
N ASN A 507 -32.50 15.00 -28.29
CA ASN A 507 -33.31 13.91 -27.74
C ASN A 507 -34.27 13.26 -28.75
N THR A 508 -34.64 13.96 -29.83
CA THR A 508 -35.53 13.43 -30.88
C THR A 508 -34.81 12.57 -31.93
N ILE A 509 -33.49 12.45 -31.85
CA ILE A 509 -32.70 11.64 -32.80
C ILE A 509 -33.02 10.15 -32.59
N THR A 510 -33.42 9.47 -33.66
CA THR A 510 -33.81 8.05 -33.65
C THR A 510 -32.63 7.13 -33.38
N ASP A 511 -31.49 7.41 -34.01
CA ASP A 511 -30.25 6.65 -33.85
C ASP A 511 -29.64 6.85 -32.45
N ALA A 512 -29.46 5.76 -31.70
CA ALA A 512 -29.11 5.83 -30.29
C ALA A 512 -27.68 6.35 -30.05
N GLU A 513 -26.71 5.95 -30.88
CA GLU A 513 -25.32 6.41 -30.74
C GLU A 513 -25.18 7.88 -31.11
N ARG A 514 -25.78 8.29 -32.23
CA ARG A 514 -25.77 9.69 -32.66
C ARG A 514 -26.53 10.59 -31.69
N ARG A 515 -27.65 10.12 -31.13
CA ARG A 515 -28.38 10.81 -30.06
C ARG A 515 -27.49 11.01 -28.84
N ARG A 516 -26.88 9.93 -28.33
CA ARG A 516 -26.00 9.96 -27.15
C ARG A 516 -24.86 10.96 -27.36
N LYS A 517 -24.16 10.87 -28.49
CA LYS A 517 -23.08 11.79 -28.83
C LYS A 517 -23.55 13.25 -28.90
N LYS A 518 -24.68 13.53 -29.57
CA LYS A 518 -25.15 14.91 -29.71
C LYS A 518 -25.62 15.50 -28.37
N ILE A 519 -26.24 14.68 -27.51
CA ILE A 519 -26.59 15.07 -26.14
C ILE A 519 -25.32 15.40 -25.34
N GLU A 520 -24.30 14.55 -25.46
CA GLU A 520 -23.01 14.73 -24.80
C GLU A 520 -22.34 16.04 -25.22
N ASP A 521 -22.27 16.31 -26.54
CA ASP A 521 -21.71 17.56 -27.08
C ASP A 521 -22.45 18.80 -26.52
N VAL A 522 -23.79 18.79 -26.51
CA VAL A 522 -24.59 19.93 -26.05
C VAL A 522 -24.45 20.12 -24.53
N LYS A 523 -24.37 19.04 -23.75
CA LYS A 523 -24.09 19.11 -22.31
C LYS A 523 -22.71 19.69 -22.02
N HIS A 524 -21.72 19.36 -22.84
CA HIS A 524 -20.39 19.94 -22.71
C HIS A 524 -20.41 21.45 -22.96
N ASP A 525 -21.11 21.91 -24.00
CA ASP A 525 -21.29 23.34 -24.30
C ASP A 525 -22.01 24.08 -23.16
N ILE A 526 -22.98 23.42 -22.53
CA ILE A 526 -23.69 23.92 -21.34
C ILE A 526 -22.74 24.09 -20.15
N ASP A 527 -21.93 23.07 -19.84
CA ASP A 527 -20.95 23.12 -18.76
C ASP A 527 -19.93 24.25 -18.95
N ILE A 528 -19.52 24.52 -20.20
CA ILE A 528 -18.69 25.69 -20.53
C ILE A 528 -19.40 27.00 -20.19
N VAL A 529 -20.69 27.13 -20.47
CA VAL A 529 -21.44 28.35 -20.16
C VAL A 529 -21.55 28.56 -18.64
N TYR A 530 -21.74 27.50 -17.87
CA TYR A 530 -21.71 27.59 -16.40
C TYR A 530 -20.35 27.94 -15.84
N SER A 531 -19.28 27.35 -16.37
CA SER A 531 -17.92 27.71 -15.99
C SER A 531 -17.69 29.23 -16.13
N ASN A 532 -18.20 29.82 -17.22
CA ASN A 532 -18.15 31.28 -17.40
C ASN A 532 -19.02 32.05 -16.39
N LEU A 533 -20.20 31.55 -16.06
CA LEU A 533 -21.08 32.17 -15.07
C LEU A 533 -20.48 32.11 -13.65
N ILE A 534 -19.92 30.96 -13.26
CA ILE A 534 -19.20 30.77 -12.00
C ILE A 534 -18.05 31.77 -11.92
N LYS A 535 -17.27 31.91 -12.99
CA LYS A 535 -16.18 32.90 -13.05
C LYS A 535 -16.67 34.32 -12.79
N LEU A 536 -17.80 34.72 -13.39
CA LEU A 536 -18.40 36.03 -13.18
C LEU A 536 -18.81 36.23 -11.71
N VAL A 537 -19.42 35.22 -11.08
CA VAL A 537 -19.83 35.26 -9.68
C VAL A 537 -18.61 35.31 -8.74
N ILE A 538 -17.54 34.58 -9.05
CA ILE A 538 -16.26 34.66 -8.32
C ILE A 538 -15.68 36.07 -8.41
N GLU A 539 -15.67 36.68 -9.60
CA GLU A 539 -15.20 38.07 -9.78
C GLU A 539 -16.01 39.07 -8.93
N GLN A 540 -17.34 38.89 -8.84
CA GLN A 540 -18.18 39.70 -7.96
C GLN A 540 -17.86 39.48 -6.48
N SER A 541 -17.60 38.23 -6.07
CA SER A 541 -17.17 37.90 -4.72
C SER A 541 -15.86 38.59 -4.36
N LEU A 542 -14.87 38.55 -5.26
CA LEU A 542 -13.58 39.22 -5.08
C LEU A 542 -13.73 40.73 -4.88
N VAL A 543 -14.56 41.40 -5.69
CA VAL A 543 -14.84 42.84 -5.57
C VAL A 543 -15.42 43.18 -4.19
N LYS A 544 -16.35 42.36 -3.67
CA LYS A 544 -16.91 42.56 -2.32
C LYS A 544 -15.88 42.30 -1.22
N GLY A 545 -15.06 41.26 -1.38
CA GLY A 545 -13.94 40.97 -0.47
C GLY A 545 -12.95 42.14 -0.37
N ASP A 546 -12.58 42.76 -1.50
CA ASP A 546 -11.73 43.95 -1.54
C ASP A 546 -12.38 45.15 -0.82
N GLN A 547 -13.71 45.22 -0.79
CA GLN A 547 -14.49 46.22 -0.05
C GLN A 547 -14.67 45.88 1.44
N ASN A 548 -14.14 44.74 1.90
CA ASN A 548 -14.36 44.16 3.23
C ASN A 548 -15.82 43.75 3.53
N ASP A 549 -16.65 43.53 2.50
CA ASP A 549 -17.98 42.94 2.62
C ASP A 549 -17.90 41.41 2.48
N PHE A 550 -17.39 40.74 3.52
CA PHE A 550 -17.18 39.29 3.51
C PHE A 550 -18.50 38.48 3.58
N ASP A 551 -19.54 39.03 4.21
CA ASP A 551 -20.88 38.42 4.21
C ASP A 551 -21.47 38.42 2.79
N GLY A 552 -21.36 39.55 2.09
CA GLY A 552 -21.77 39.67 0.70
C GLY A 552 -20.93 38.82 -0.25
N ALA A 553 -19.62 38.71 -0.01
CA ALA A 553 -18.71 37.84 -0.76
C ALA A 553 -19.05 36.36 -0.56
N GLY A 554 -19.34 35.95 0.69
CA GLY A 554 -19.74 34.58 1.05
C GLY A 554 -21.03 34.14 0.37
N LYS A 555 -22.03 35.03 0.24
CA LYS A 555 -23.25 34.75 -0.53
C LYS A 555 -22.96 34.48 -2.01
N GLU A 556 -22.02 35.21 -2.62
CA GLU A 556 -21.64 34.93 -4.01
C GLU A 556 -20.88 33.60 -4.12
N ILE A 557 -20.05 33.24 -3.14
CA ILE A 557 -19.41 31.92 -3.09
C ILE A 557 -20.47 30.82 -2.99
N GLU A 558 -21.51 30.98 -2.17
CA GLU A 558 -22.61 30.02 -2.07
C GLU A 558 -23.36 29.86 -3.42
N ASN A 559 -23.59 30.97 -4.13
CA ASN A 559 -24.18 30.94 -5.47
C ASN A 559 -23.28 30.21 -6.47
N ALA A 560 -21.97 30.48 -6.46
CA ALA A 560 -20.99 29.80 -7.30
C ALA A 560 -20.97 28.29 -7.01
N LEU A 561 -21.03 27.89 -5.74
CA LEU A 561 -21.10 26.50 -5.32
C LEU A 561 -22.38 25.81 -5.83
N LYS A 562 -23.55 26.46 -5.76
CA LYS A 562 -24.79 25.91 -6.36
C LYS A 562 -24.67 25.73 -7.88
N LEU A 563 -23.97 26.64 -8.56
CA LEU A 563 -23.69 26.51 -9.98
C LEU A 563 -22.69 25.38 -10.30
N THR A 564 -21.81 25.00 -9.38
CA THR A 564 -20.95 23.81 -9.58
C THR A 564 -21.73 22.50 -9.49
N ASP A 565 -22.83 22.45 -8.73
CA ASP A 565 -23.63 21.23 -8.55
C ASP A 565 -24.36 20.80 -9.83
N VAL A 566 -24.62 21.75 -10.72
CA VAL A 566 -25.30 21.51 -12.00
C VAL A 566 -24.35 21.17 -13.15
N ILE A 567 -23.03 21.19 -12.93
CA ILE A 567 -22.01 20.76 -13.91
C ILE A 567 -21.90 19.23 -13.89
N GLU A 568 -22.12 18.60 -15.05
CA GLU A 568 -22.09 17.15 -15.18
C GLU A 568 -20.66 16.60 -15.30
N TYR A 569 -19.80 17.27 -16.06
CA TYR A 569 -18.41 16.84 -16.25
C TYR A 569 -17.57 17.12 -15.01
N SER A 570 -17.18 16.05 -14.31
CA SER A 570 -16.42 16.16 -13.07
C SER A 570 -15.12 16.95 -13.23
N ALA A 571 -14.40 16.79 -14.34
CA ALA A 571 -13.18 17.55 -14.59
C ALA A 571 -13.42 19.07 -14.67
N VAL A 572 -14.52 19.49 -15.32
CA VAL A 572 -14.88 20.91 -15.40
C VAL A 572 -15.29 21.41 -14.01
N ARG A 573 -16.13 20.64 -13.30
CA ARG A 573 -16.58 20.98 -11.95
C ARG A 573 -15.41 21.14 -10.99
N ASP A 574 -14.48 20.20 -10.98
CA ASP A 574 -13.35 20.18 -10.07
C ASP A 574 -12.40 21.35 -10.36
N GLU A 575 -12.20 21.74 -11.63
CA GLU A 575 -11.47 22.96 -11.99
C GLU A 575 -12.15 24.26 -11.53
N GLU A 576 -13.48 24.33 -11.56
CA GLU A 576 -14.20 25.48 -11.00
C GLU A 576 -14.15 25.51 -9.46
N LEU A 577 -14.26 24.36 -8.80
CA LEU A 577 -14.10 24.25 -7.35
C LEU A 577 -12.72 24.73 -6.90
N LYS A 578 -11.65 24.44 -7.64
CA LYS A 578 -10.29 24.97 -7.36
C LYS A 578 -10.26 26.50 -7.35
N LYS A 579 -10.94 27.15 -8.30
CA LYS A 579 -11.00 28.63 -8.35
C LYS A 579 -11.75 29.19 -7.14
N ILE A 580 -12.84 28.54 -6.74
CA ILE A 580 -13.59 28.91 -5.53
C ILE A 580 -12.71 28.75 -4.29
N ILE A 581 -12.05 27.60 -4.13
CA ILE A 581 -11.12 27.31 -3.03
C ILE A 581 -10.01 28.35 -2.96
N SER A 582 -9.39 28.66 -4.09
CA SER A 582 -8.33 29.67 -4.18
C SER A 582 -8.83 31.06 -3.76
N THR A 583 -10.07 31.40 -4.12
CA THR A 583 -10.71 32.67 -3.75
C THR A 583 -10.96 32.75 -2.25
N VAL A 584 -11.58 31.73 -1.65
CA VAL A 584 -11.88 31.67 -0.21
C VAL A 584 -10.59 31.66 0.62
N THR A 585 -9.58 30.90 0.19
CA THR A 585 -8.24 30.90 0.80
C THR A 585 -7.60 32.29 0.71
N GLY A 586 -7.81 33.00 -0.41
CA GLY A 586 -7.39 34.39 -0.61
C GLY A 586 -8.02 35.35 0.41
N PHE A 587 -9.30 35.18 0.74
CA PHE A 587 -9.96 35.97 1.79
C PHE A 587 -9.36 35.68 3.17
N GLY A 588 -9.07 34.41 3.48
CA GLY A 588 -8.34 34.03 4.70
C GLY A 588 -7.00 34.77 4.82
N ASN A 589 -6.21 34.80 3.75
CA ASN A 589 -4.94 35.51 3.69
C ASN A 589 -5.09 37.02 3.93
N LEU A 590 -6.12 37.64 3.34
CA LEU A 590 -6.39 39.07 3.50
C LEU A 590 -6.75 39.41 4.94
N LEU A 591 -7.61 38.59 5.57
CA LEU A 591 -8.03 38.75 6.97
C LEU A 591 -6.86 38.55 7.94
N ALA A 592 -5.98 37.57 7.69
CA ALA A 592 -4.77 37.35 8.49
C ALA A 592 -3.84 38.58 8.45
N LYS A 593 -3.63 39.19 7.28
CA LYS A 593 -2.85 40.45 7.14
C LYS A 593 -3.47 41.62 7.91
N GLN A 594 -4.78 41.61 8.12
CA GLN A 594 -5.49 42.59 8.95
C GLN A 594 -5.45 42.25 10.46
N ASN A 595 -4.73 41.21 10.87
CA ASN A 595 -4.70 40.63 12.22
C ASN A 595 -6.07 40.09 12.70
N LYS A 596 -6.99 39.75 11.78
CA LYS A 596 -8.28 39.13 12.08
C LYS A 596 -8.18 37.61 11.93
N PHE A 597 -7.45 36.99 12.85
CA PHE A 597 -7.06 35.59 12.72
C PHE A 597 -8.23 34.60 12.81
N ASP A 598 -9.21 34.81 13.70
CA ASP A 598 -10.36 33.89 13.82
C ASP A 598 -11.25 33.88 12.56
N ASP A 599 -11.47 35.06 11.97
CA ASP A 599 -12.19 35.16 10.69
C ASP A 599 -11.39 34.52 9.56
N ALA A 600 -10.06 34.71 9.54
CA ALA A 600 -9.18 34.10 8.55
C ALA A 600 -9.22 32.56 8.61
N TYR A 601 -9.19 32.00 9.82
CA TYR A 601 -9.25 30.56 10.04
C TYR A 601 -10.60 29.96 9.64
N THR A 602 -11.70 30.69 9.87
CA THR A 602 -13.02 30.31 9.34
C THR A 602 -13.00 30.17 7.80
N GLN A 603 -12.27 31.03 7.09
CA GLN A 603 -12.14 30.93 5.64
C GLN A 603 -11.27 29.74 5.19
N TYR A 604 -10.19 29.42 5.93
CA TYR A 604 -9.39 28.23 5.60
C TYR A 604 -10.16 26.94 5.88
N ASP A 605 -10.90 26.86 6.98
CA ASP A 605 -11.78 25.71 7.29
C ASP A 605 -12.84 25.56 6.19
N THR A 606 -13.49 26.65 5.79
CA THR A 606 -14.43 26.64 4.65
C THR A 606 -13.76 26.17 3.36
N SER A 607 -12.52 26.59 3.11
CA SER A 607 -11.77 26.14 1.92
C SER A 607 -11.49 24.64 1.96
N LEU A 608 -11.13 24.09 3.13
CA LEU A 608 -10.95 22.66 3.33
C LEU A 608 -12.27 21.90 3.14
N ASP A 609 -13.38 22.38 3.68
CA ASP A 609 -14.70 21.75 3.49
C ASP A 609 -15.09 21.71 2.00
N ILE A 610 -14.79 22.77 1.24
CA ILE A 610 -15.05 22.78 -0.20
C ILE A 610 -14.19 21.74 -0.94
N THR A 611 -12.96 21.45 -0.48
CA THR A 611 -12.13 20.41 -1.10
C THR A 611 -12.75 19.02 -1.03
N GLU A 612 -13.63 18.73 -0.06
CA GLU A 612 -14.36 17.47 0.02
C GLU A 612 -15.30 17.24 -1.18
N ARG A 613 -15.64 18.31 -1.90
CA ARG A 613 -16.51 18.26 -3.10
C ARG A 613 -15.74 17.91 -4.39
N ILE A 614 -14.41 17.93 -4.36
CA ILE A 614 -13.55 17.56 -5.50
C ILE A 614 -13.55 16.04 -5.62
N LYS A 615 -13.75 15.51 -6.84
CA LYS A 615 -13.73 14.06 -7.09
C LYS A 615 -12.35 13.55 -7.51
N ASP A 616 -11.55 14.39 -8.17
CA ASP A 616 -10.18 14.06 -8.51
C ASP A 616 -9.28 14.13 -7.27
N ASN A 617 -8.82 12.96 -6.82
CA ASN A 617 -8.01 12.82 -5.60
C ASN A 617 -6.66 13.55 -5.68
N ASP A 618 -6.05 13.64 -6.87
CA ASP A 618 -4.74 14.28 -7.03
C ASP A 618 -4.90 15.79 -6.89
N ILE A 619 -5.94 16.34 -7.52
CA ILE A 619 -6.32 17.74 -7.37
C ILE A 619 -6.68 18.04 -5.91
N GLN A 620 -7.51 17.20 -5.29
CA GLN A 620 -7.94 17.39 -3.90
C GLN A 620 -6.74 17.42 -2.95
N THR A 621 -5.83 16.44 -3.07
CA THR A 621 -4.64 16.33 -2.21
C THR A 621 -3.73 17.54 -2.36
N GLU A 622 -3.53 18.02 -3.60
CA GLU A 622 -2.70 19.18 -3.88
C GLU A 622 -3.30 20.47 -3.32
N GLU A 623 -4.61 20.69 -3.43
CA GLU A 623 -5.26 21.86 -2.85
C GLU A 623 -5.28 21.82 -1.32
N ILE A 624 -5.58 20.67 -0.69
CA ILE A 624 -5.47 20.51 0.77
C ILE A 624 -4.07 20.88 1.24
N ARG A 625 -3.03 20.42 0.54
CA ARG A 625 -1.64 20.73 0.88
C ARG A 625 -1.36 22.23 0.82
N LYS A 626 -1.82 22.92 -0.24
CA LYS A 626 -1.63 24.38 -0.38
C LYS A 626 -2.34 25.16 0.73
N ILE A 627 -3.57 24.77 1.07
CA ILE A 627 -4.35 25.43 2.13
C ILE A 627 -3.67 25.21 3.48
N LYS A 628 -3.33 23.95 3.82
CA LYS A 628 -2.65 23.62 5.08
C LYS A 628 -1.34 24.37 5.25
N LEU A 629 -0.49 24.37 4.22
CA LEU A 629 0.77 25.11 4.25
C LEU A 629 0.55 26.60 4.55
N ARG A 630 -0.48 27.21 3.94
CA ARG A 630 -0.78 28.62 4.16
C ARG A 630 -1.35 28.87 5.56
N TYR A 631 -2.23 28.00 6.02
CA TYR A 631 -2.84 28.06 7.34
C TYR A 631 -1.78 27.91 8.44
N GLU A 632 -0.89 26.93 8.32
CA GLU A 632 0.27 26.71 9.21
C GLU A 632 1.16 27.95 9.30
N GLN A 633 1.52 28.55 8.16
CA GLN A 633 2.33 29.77 8.13
C GLN A 633 1.67 30.93 8.89
N GLU A 634 0.36 31.13 8.75
CA GLU A 634 -0.34 32.19 9.45
C GLU A 634 -0.55 31.89 10.94
N LEU A 635 -0.72 30.62 11.32
CA LEU A 635 -0.72 30.18 12.72
C LEU A 635 0.63 30.48 13.39
N ASP A 636 1.72 30.17 12.70
CA ASP A 636 3.08 30.47 13.16
C ASP A 636 3.30 31.97 13.38
N ASN A 637 2.84 32.80 12.44
CA ASN A 637 2.90 34.26 12.55
C ASN A 637 2.11 34.75 13.77
N LYS A 638 0.90 34.22 13.95
CA LYS A 638 0.03 34.53 15.08
C LYS A 638 0.67 34.14 16.41
N VAL A 639 1.22 32.93 16.51
CA VAL A 639 1.90 32.44 17.71
C VAL A 639 3.10 33.33 18.07
N LYS A 640 3.96 33.64 17.09
CA LYS A 640 5.11 34.54 17.30
C LYS A 640 4.67 35.92 17.78
N GLN A 641 3.60 36.47 17.21
CA GLN A 641 3.00 37.73 17.63
C GLN A 641 2.48 37.67 19.07
N ASP A 642 1.77 36.61 19.45
CA ASP A 642 1.19 36.45 20.77
C ASP A 642 2.25 36.21 21.85
N ILE A 643 3.31 35.46 21.55
CA ILE A 643 4.49 35.32 22.42
C ILE A 643 5.13 36.69 22.66
N ASN A 644 5.34 37.49 21.61
CA ASN A 644 5.92 38.83 21.74
C ASN A 644 5.04 39.79 22.56
N ASN A 645 3.72 39.62 22.49
CA ASN A 645 2.75 40.40 23.24
C ASN A 645 2.50 39.89 24.67
N GLY A 646 3.20 38.84 25.12
CA GLY A 646 3.02 38.25 26.44
C GLY A 646 1.74 37.41 26.62
N LYS A 647 1.06 37.07 25.52
CA LYS A 647 -0.20 36.32 25.51
C LYS A 647 0.06 34.81 25.36
N PHE A 648 0.75 34.22 26.32
CA PHE A 648 1.27 32.85 26.19
C PHE A 648 0.18 31.77 26.14
N ASP A 649 -0.93 31.93 26.86
CA ASP A 649 -2.04 30.97 26.81
C ASP A 649 -2.71 30.91 25.42
N ILE A 650 -2.83 32.07 24.77
CA ILE A 650 -3.38 32.17 23.40
C ILE A 650 -2.38 31.57 22.39
N ALA A 651 -1.08 31.82 22.58
CA ALA A 651 -0.05 31.20 21.75
C ALA A 651 -0.08 29.66 21.85
N VAL A 652 -0.26 29.10 23.05
CA VAL A 652 -0.44 27.66 23.27
C VAL A 652 -1.67 27.12 22.54
N GLU A 653 -2.80 27.84 22.58
CA GLU A 653 -4.01 27.45 21.87
C GLU A 653 -3.79 27.35 20.35
N TYR A 654 -3.17 28.37 19.75
CA TYR A 654 -2.92 28.37 18.30
C TYR A 654 -1.85 27.36 17.89
N CYS A 655 -0.83 27.09 18.73
CA CYS A 655 0.08 25.97 18.50
C CYS A 655 -0.68 24.63 18.49
N GLN A 656 -1.64 24.44 19.41
CA GLN A 656 -2.44 23.22 19.44
C GLN A 656 -3.35 23.10 18.21
N LYS A 657 -3.90 24.22 17.71
CA LYS A 657 -4.62 24.26 16.44
C LYS A 657 -3.71 23.84 15.28
N ALA A 658 -2.48 24.34 15.22
CA ALA A 658 -1.50 23.94 14.21
C ALA A 658 -1.15 22.45 14.26
N ILE A 659 -0.95 21.89 15.46
CA ILE A 659 -0.70 20.45 15.65
C ILE A 659 -1.91 19.59 15.23
N ASN A 660 -3.13 20.06 15.49
CA ASN A 660 -4.34 19.35 15.10
C ASN A 660 -4.54 19.37 13.57
N LEU A 661 -4.09 20.44 12.90
CA LEU A 661 -4.14 20.58 11.45
C LEU A 661 -3.11 19.67 10.75
N ASP A 662 -1.88 19.66 11.25
CA ASP A 662 -0.82 18.75 10.84
C ASP A 662 0.10 18.40 12.02
N ASN A 663 -0.01 17.16 12.49
CA ASN A 663 0.77 16.67 13.62
C ASN A 663 2.23 16.34 13.26
N SER A 664 2.60 16.44 11.98
CA SER A 664 3.95 16.28 11.47
C SER A 664 4.67 17.61 11.27
N TYR A 665 3.98 18.74 11.44
CA TYR A 665 4.57 20.07 11.29
C TYR A 665 5.47 20.43 12.48
N VAL A 666 6.79 20.34 12.28
CA VAL A 666 7.82 20.43 13.32
C VAL A 666 7.79 21.76 14.06
N GLU A 667 7.65 22.86 13.33
CA GLU A 667 7.64 24.22 13.87
C GLU A 667 6.52 24.43 14.89
N SER A 668 5.38 23.74 14.77
CA SER A 668 4.30 23.83 15.76
C SER A 668 4.74 23.37 17.15
N TYR A 669 5.50 22.28 17.22
CA TYR A 669 6.03 21.75 18.49
C TYR A 669 7.16 22.63 19.04
N VAL A 670 8.01 23.16 18.16
CA VAL A 670 9.06 24.12 18.55
C VAL A 670 8.44 25.39 19.13
N ASN A 671 7.43 25.94 18.46
CA ASN A 671 6.71 27.13 18.89
C ASN A 671 5.94 26.87 20.20
N LEU A 672 5.32 25.69 20.36
CA LEU A 672 4.67 25.29 21.61
C LEU A 672 5.67 25.15 22.77
N GLY A 673 6.83 24.53 22.52
CA GLY A 673 7.92 24.45 23.49
C GLY A 673 8.40 25.84 23.93
N ASN A 674 8.59 26.74 22.95
CA ASN A 674 8.95 28.13 23.21
C ASN A 674 7.88 28.90 24.00
N ALA A 675 6.59 28.65 23.75
CA ALA A 675 5.51 29.21 24.56
C ALA A 675 5.57 28.70 26.01
N PHE A 676 5.83 27.41 26.23
CA PHE A 676 6.01 26.85 27.58
C PHE A 676 7.26 27.38 28.30
N ILE A 677 8.37 27.63 27.59
CA ILE A 677 9.53 28.34 28.17
C ILE A 677 9.11 29.69 28.74
N LYS A 678 8.30 30.46 27.99
CA LYS A 678 7.82 31.78 28.44
C LYS A 678 6.85 31.71 29.62
N LYS A 679 6.20 30.56 29.81
CA LYS A 679 5.37 30.25 30.98
C LYS A 679 6.14 29.64 32.14
N GLU A 680 7.47 29.48 32.02
CA GLU A 680 8.33 28.81 33.00
C GLU A 680 7.97 27.32 33.23
N GLU A 681 7.22 26.71 32.30
CA GLU A 681 6.81 25.30 32.35
C GLU A 681 7.84 24.42 31.62
N TYR A 682 9.07 24.38 32.12
CA TYR A 682 10.24 23.82 31.41
C TYR A 682 10.11 22.33 31.04
N ASP A 683 9.49 21.51 31.90
CA ASP A 683 9.28 20.09 31.61
C ASP A 683 8.38 19.87 30.39
N LYS A 684 7.31 20.68 30.27
CA LYS A 684 6.42 20.63 29.10
C LYS A 684 7.12 21.13 27.84
N ALA A 685 7.99 22.14 27.98
CA ALA A 685 8.79 22.63 26.87
C ALA A 685 9.73 21.54 26.33
N ILE A 686 10.45 20.85 27.22
CA ILE A 686 11.34 19.73 26.87
C ILE A 686 10.55 18.63 26.13
N GLU A 687 9.38 18.24 26.64
CA GLU A 687 8.53 17.24 25.99
C GLU A 687 8.15 17.64 24.55
N GLN A 688 7.82 18.91 24.31
CA GLN A 688 7.48 19.36 22.96
C GLN A 688 8.70 19.44 22.04
N PHE A 689 9.86 19.88 22.55
CA PHE A 689 11.09 19.84 21.76
C PHE A 689 11.52 18.40 21.43
N ASP A 690 11.35 17.45 22.35
CA ASP A 690 11.60 16.03 22.08
C ASP A 690 10.68 15.49 20.98
N LYS A 691 9.41 15.92 20.94
CA LYS A 691 8.50 15.59 19.81
C LYS A 691 8.99 16.21 18.51
N ALA A 692 9.39 17.48 18.51
CA ALA A 692 9.96 18.15 17.34
C ALA A 692 11.20 17.41 16.80
N ILE A 693 12.13 17.04 17.69
CA ILE A 693 13.37 16.31 17.36
C ILE A 693 13.07 14.88 16.88
N LYS A 694 12.01 14.25 17.40
CA LYS A 694 11.58 12.95 16.91
C LYS A 694 11.05 13.01 15.47
N LEU A 695 10.38 14.11 15.11
CA LEU A 695 9.88 14.35 13.75
C LEU A 695 11.00 14.75 12.80
N ASP A 696 11.89 15.64 13.23
CA ASP A 696 13.10 16.05 12.51
C ASP A 696 14.34 16.02 13.43
N PRO A 697 15.11 14.92 13.41
CA PRO A 697 16.31 14.76 14.23
C PRO A 697 17.45 15.72 13.89
N ASP A 698 17.40 16.38 12.74
CA ASP A 698 18.42 17.33 12.28
C ASP A 698 18.00 18.78 12.52
N HIS A 699 16.84 19.02 13.14
CA HIS A 699 16.32 20.36 13.43
C HIS A 699 17.14 21.07 14.53
N VAL A 700 18.25 21.70 14.12
CA VAL A 700 19.24 22.38 14.99
C VAL A 700 18.59 23.36 15.99
N GLY A 701 17.56 24.10 15.55
CA GLY A 701 16.84 25.03 16.42
C GLY A 701 16.16 24.35 17.61
N ALA A 702 15.57 23.16 17.40
CA ALA A 702 14.82 22.43 18.42
C ALA A 702 15.78 21.82 19.45
N LEU A 703 16.92 21.26 18.99
CA LEU A 703 17.99 20.78 19.84
C LEU A 703 18.57 21.90 20.72
N SER A 704 18.80 23.09 20.13
CA SER A 704 19.30 24.25 20.85
C SER A 704 18.30 24.80 21.87
N ASP A 705 17.01 24.87 21.52
CA ASP A 705 15.96 25.36 22.41
C ASP A 705 15.63 24.34 23.52
N ARG A 706 15.77 23.02 23.27
CA ARG A 706 15.77 22.00 24.33
C ARG A 706 16.94 22.20 25.29
N GLY A 707 18.12 22.53 24.77
CA GLY A 707 19.28 22.90 25.58
C GLY A 707 19.00 24.09 26.50
N LEU A 708 18.34 25.15 25.98
CA LEU A 708 17.87 26.27 26.80
C LEU A 708 16.87 25.82 27.88
N ALA A 709 15.93 24.93 27.54
CA ALA A 709 14.94 24.45 28.49
C ALA A 709 15.60 23.75 29.70
N PHE A 710 16.59 22.90 29.44
CA PHE A 710 17.39 22.25 30.48
C PHE A 710 18.25 23.26 31.27
N GLU A 711 18.85 24.24 30.60
CA GLU A 711 19.60 25.34 31.25
C GLU A 711 18.71 26.07 32.26
N LEU A 712 17.50 26.50 31.86
CA LEU A 712 16.55 27.21 32.72
C LEU A 712 16.01 26.34 33.86
N LYS A 713 16.01 25.01 33.69
CA LYS A 713 15.71 24.04 34.74
C LYS A 713 16.90 23.77 35.69
N ASN A 714 18.07 24.34 35.41
CA ASN A 714 19.35 24.07 36.08
C ASN A 714 19.88 22.64 35.88
N ASP A 715 19.43 21.94 34.83
CA ASP A 715 19.96 20.63 34.42
C ASP A 715 21.06 20.81 33.37
N TYR A 716 22.20 21.29 33.84
CA TYR A 716 23.28 21.75 32.97
C TYR A 716 23.92 20.62 32.14
N ASP A 717 23.93 19.38 32.63
CA ASP A 717 24.53 18.25 31.90
C ASP A 717 23.68 17.89 30.66
N ASN A 718 22.36 17.82 30.81
CA ASN A 718 21.45 17.60 29.68
C ASN A 718 21.36 18.81 28.74
N ALA A 719 21.56 20.02 29.27
CA ALA A 719 21.68 21.24 28.46
C ALA A 719 22.90 21.16 27.54
N LEU A 720 24.09 20.86 28.07
CA LEU A 720 25.31 20.69 27.28
C LEU A 720 25.16 19.60 26.24
N LYS A 721 24.59 18.44 26.63
CA LYS A 721 24.35 17.34 25.70
C LYS A 721 23.48 17.76 24.52
N SER A 722 22.36 18.44 24.76
CA SER A 722 21.47 18.91 23.68
C SER A 722 22.14 19.96 22.78
N LEU A 723 22.99 20.82 23.36
CA LEU A 723 23.76 21.80 22.60
C LEU A 723 24.88 21.16 21.78
N ASP A 724 25.51 20.11 22.30
CA ASP A 724 26.50 19.32 21.57
C ASP A 724 25.86 18.57 20.40
N GLU A 725 24.67 17.99 20.60
CA GLU A 725 23.88 17.40 19.51
C GLU A 725 23.55 18.47 18.44
N ALA A 726 23.11 19.67 18.84
CA ALA A 726 22.85 20.77 17.89
C ALA A 726 24.11 21.16 17.09
N LEU A 727 25.26 21.22 17.75
CA LEU A 727 26.56 21.58 17.14
C LEU A 727 27.16 20.46 16.31
N GLU A 728 26.85 19.19 16.61
CA GLU A 728 27.19 18.06 15.74
C GLU A 728 26.44 18.17 14.41
N LYS A 729 25.16 18.59 14.44
CA LYS A 729 24.35 18.82 13.23
C LYS A 729 24.79 20.07 12.47
N ASN A 730 25.06 21.17 13.17
CA ASN A 730 25.55 22.40 12.58
C ASN A 730 26.61 23.07 13.47
N PRO A 731 27.90 22.84 13.20
CA PRO A 731 29.01 23.44 13.95
C PRO A 731 29.07 24.97 13.84
N GLU A 732 28.43 25.58 12.84
CA GLU A 732 28.41 27.03 12.60
C GLU A 732 27.21 27.72 13.27
N TYR A 733 26.41 26.99 14.07
CA TYR A 733 25.26 27.57 14.75
C TYR A 733 25.67 28.39 15.98
N ALA A 734 25.98 29.66 15.76
CA ALA A 734 26.49 30.59 16.77
C ALA A 734 25.62 30.67 18.06
N LEU A 735 24.30 30.53 17.95
CA LEU A 735 23.39 30.56 19.10
C LEU A 735 23.64 29.37 20.05
N ALA A 736 23.91 28.18 19.53
CA ALA A 736 24.21 27.02 20.37
C ALA A 736 25.56 27.17 21.09
N TRP A 737 26.59 27.70 20.42
CA TRP A 737 27.88 28.04 21.07
C TRP A 737 27.70 29.06 22.19
N TYR A 738 26.90 30.11 21.95
CA TYR A 738 26.58 31.12 22.96
C TYR A 738 25.88 30.50 24.18
N ARG A 739 24.83 29.68 23.95
CA ARG A 739 24.12 28.97 25.04
C ARG A 739 25.05 28.01 25.79
N LYS A 740 25.96 27.33 25.08
CA LYS A 740 26.94 26.43 25.69
C LYS A 740 27.90 27.19 26.62
N GLY A 741 28.31 28.39 26.21
CA GLY A 741 29.06 29.32 27.06
C GLY A 741 28.30 29.72 28.31
N ASN A 742 26.98 29.99 28.21
CA ASN A 742 26.15 30.28 29.37
C ASN A 742 26.13 29.11 30.36
N VAL A 743 25.90 27.90 29.87
CA VAL A 743 25.84 26.70 30.71
C VAL A 743 27.18 26.45 31.42
N PHE A 744 28.32 26.59 30.72
CA PHE A 744 29.64 26.47 31.37
C PHE A 744 29.90 27.56 32.41
N LYS A 745 29.46 28.80 32.14
CA LYS A 745 29.54 29.91 33.09
C LYS A 745 28.73 29.59 34.36
N GLU A 746 27.49 29.10 34.24
CA GLU A 746 26.69 28.70 35.41
C GLU A 746 27.30 27.50 36.17
N LYS A 747 28.07 26.64 35.49
CA LYS A 747 28.89 25.58 36.12
C LYS A 747 30.22 26.08 36.71
N ASN A 748 30.53 27.38 36.63
CA ASN A 748 31.81 28.00 37.02
C ASN A 748 33.03 27.41 36.28
N GLN A 749 32.85 27.01 35.01
CA GLN A 749 33.90 26.53 34.12
C GLN A 749 34.34 27.65 33.17
N SER A 750 35.13 28.60 33.69
CA SER A 750 35.46 29.85 33.00
C SER A 750 36.16 29.65 31.64
N ASN A 751 37.11 28.71 31.54
CA ASN A 751 37.87 28.49 30.31
C ASN A 751 36.98 27.97 29.17
N GLU A 752 36.14 26.98 29.46
CA GLU A 752 35.20 26.38 28.51
C GLU A 752 34.11 27.37 28.11
N ALA A 753 33.68 28.23 29.03
CA ALA A 753 32.75 29.32 28.75
C ALA A 753 33.35 30.33 27.78
N ILE A 754 34.58 30.81 28.02
CA ILE A 754 35.30 31.73 27.14
C ILE A 754 35.50 31.11 25.75
N GLU A 755 35.93 29.85 25.67
CA GLU A 755 36.10 29.18 24.37
C GLU A 755 34.79 29.13 23.59
N SER A 756 33.68 28.81 24.26
CA SER A 756 32.36 28.72 23.64
C SER A 756 31.85 30.10 23.19
N TYR A 757 31.98 31.15 24.01
CA TYR A 757 31.61 32.51 23.62
C TYR A 757 32.46 33.00 22.46
N LYS A 758 33.78 32.75 22.50
CA LYS A 758 34.69 33.10 21.42
C LYS A 758 34.29 32.43 20.11
N LYS A 759 33.91 31.14 20.13
CA LYS A 759 33.36 30.45 18.96
C LYS A 759 32.10 31.13 18.43
N ALA A 760 31.18 31.52 19.33
CA ALA A 760 29.97 32.24 18.95
C ALA A 760 30.29 33.60 18.29
N THR A 761 31.25 34.35 18.82
CA THR A 761 31.66 35.66 18.27
C THR A 761 32.53 35.55 17.02
N ASP A 762 33.32 34.49 16.87
CA ASP A 762 34.09 34.21 15.65
C ASP A 762 33.12 33.93 14.48
N LEU A 763 32.04 33.19 14.75
CA LEU A 763 30.96 32.91 13.79
C LEU A 763 30.06 34.14 13.54
N LYS A 764 29.75 34.89 14.61
CA LYS A 764 28.89 36.06 14.56
C LYS A 764 29.54 37.26 15.29
N PRO A 765 30.40 38.04 14.60
CA PRO A 765 31.14 39.15 15.23
C PRO A 765 30.27 40.27 15.80
N ASP A 766 29.04 40.42 15.34
CA ASP A 766 28.06 41.41 15.84
C ASP A 766 27.21 40.89 17.01
N TYR A 767 27.52 39.71 17.58
CA TYR A 767 26.78 39.15 18.70
C TYR A 767 27.14 39.82 20.04
N ALA A 768 26.65 41.05 20.23
CA ALA A 768 26.97 41.89 21.39
C ALA A 768 26.82 41.19 22.75
N LYS A 769 25.79 40.37 22.93
CA LYS A 769 25.56 39.62 24.18
C LYS A 769 26.64 38.58 24.47
N ALA A 770 27.18 37.92 23.45
CA ALA A 770 28.26 36.94 23.62
C ALA A 770 29.55 37.65 24.08
N TRP A 771 29.89 38.79 23.46
CA TRP A 771 31.00 39.64 23.90
C TRP A 771 30.86 40.13 25.34
N LEU A 772 29.65 40.54 25.74
CA LEU A 772 29.37 41.00 27.09
C LEU A 772 29.59 39.89 28.12
N LEU A 773 29.09 38.67 27.83
CA LEU A 773 29.22 37.54 28.76
C LEU A 773 30.64 36.98 28.81
N GLU A 774 31.40 37.00 27.70
CA GLU A 774 32.84 36.70 27.73
C GLU A 774 33.60 37.71 28.61
N GLY A 775 33.31 39.01 28.45
CA GLY A 775 33.87 40.05 29.31
C GLY A 775 33.49 39.87 30.79
N ARG A 776 32.27 39.39 31.07
CA ARG A 776 31.83 39.06 32.44
C ARG A 776 32.62 37.90 33.03
N VAL A 777 32.89 36.83 32.27
CA VAL A 777 33.73 35.71 32.75
C VAL A 777 35.13 36.21 33.11
N TYR A 778 35.75 37.03 32.26
CA TYR A 778 37.05 37.64 32.58
C TYR A 778 37.01 38.54 33.81
N PHE A 779 35.89 39.24 34.03
CA PHE A 779 35.70 40.06 35.23
C PHE A 779 35.65 39.18 36.50
N ASP A 780 34.88 38.10 36.44
CA ASP A 780 34.74 37.13 37.54
C ASP A 780 36.08 36.44 37.86
N ASP A 781 36.93 36.21 36.86
CA ASP A 781 38.30 35.68 37.01
C ASP A 781 39.34 36.75 37.45
N ASN A 782 38.91 37.99 37.70
CA ASN A 782 39.75 39.15 38.06
C ASN A 782 40.72 39.63 36.97
N GLU A 783 40.51 39.25 35.71
CA GLU A 783 41.23 39.75 34.53
C GLU A 783 40.62 41.06 34.00
N TYR A 784 40.57 42.09 34.85
CA TYR A 784 39.80 43.32 34.59
C TYR A 784 40.17 44.06 33.30
N HIS A 785 41.43 44.00 32.86
CA HIS A 785 41.84 44.63 31.59
C HIS A 785 41.18 43.95 30.39
N LYS A 786 41.14 42.60 30.35
CA LYS A 786 40.47 41.87 29.28
C LYS A 786 38.97 42.06 29.37
N ALA A 787 38.40 41.97 30.57
CA ALA A 787 36.98 42.21 30.81
C ALA A 787 36.52 43.54 30.19
N LEU A 788 37.26 44.63 30.44
CA LEU A 788 36.94 45.94 29.89
C LEU A 788 36.99 45.97 28.36
N GLU A 789 37.99 45.35 27.73
CA GLU A 789 38.12 45.28 26.27
C GLU A 789 36.87 44.64 25.62
N TYR A 790 36.42 43.50 26.15
CA TYR A 790 35.27 42.77 25.60
C TYR A 790 33.94 43.46 25.89
N ILE A 791 33.79 44.07 27.07
CA ILE A 791 32.62 44.89 27.42
C ILE A 791 32.54 46.12 26.51
N GLU A 792 33.66 46.79 26.22
CA GLU A 792 33.70 47.93 25.29
C GLU A 792 33.28 47.52 23.86
N LYS A 793 33.68 46.33 23.40
CA LYS A 793 33.18 45.76 22.13
C LYS A 793 31.67 45.54 22.15
N ALA A 794 31.12 44.96 23.21
CA ALA A 794 29.68 44.72 23.34
C ALA A 794 28.87 46.03 23.29
N ILE A 795 29.36 47.08 23.96
CA ILE A 795 28.74 48.41 24.01
C ILE A 795 28.73 49.09 22.63
N GLN A 796 29.78 48.89 21.83
CA GLN A 796 29.83 49.42 20.46
C GLN A 796 28.80 48.76 19.54
N LEU A 797 28.46 47.51 19.81
CA LEU A 797 27.56 46.70 18.98
C LEU A 797 26.08 46.85 19.37
N ASP A 798 25.77 47.16 20.63
CA ASP A 798 24.40 47.29 21.12
C ASP A 798 24.19 48.56 21.98
N SER A 799 23.34 49.45 21.49
CA SER A 799 23.02 50.72 22.14
C SER A 799 22.25 50.59 23.46
N GLU A 800 21.53 49.49 23.70
CA GLU A 800 20.87 49.24 24.99
C GLU A 800 21.90 48.82 26.04
N ILE A 801 22.82 47.90 25.70
CA ILE A 801 23.95 47.52 26.56
C ILE A 801 24.80 48.76 26.90
N SER A 802 25.01 49.64 25.91
CA SER A 802 25.68 50.94 26.10
C SER A 802 25.01 51.79 27.18
N LYS A 803 23.68 51.93 27.17
CA LYS A 803 22.94 52.72 28.17
C LYS A 803 23.08 52.14 29.57
N GLU A 804 23.04 50.82 29.70
CA GLU A 804 23.14 50.14 31.00
C GLU A 804 24.55 50.19 31.59
N VAL A 805 25.60 50.00 30.78
CA VAL A 805 26.96 49.76 31.27
C VAL A 805 27.82 51.02 31.32
N ASN A 806 27.60 52.01 30.46
CA ASN A 806 28.41 53.25 30.43
C ASN A 806 28.46 54.03 31.77
N PRO A 807 27.37 54.15 32.55
CA PRO A 807 27.43 54.79 33.87
C PRO A 807 28.45 54.13 34.80
N LEU A 808 28.48 52.79 34.83
CA LEU A 808 29.41 52.01 35.66
C LEU A 808 30.86 52.20 35.23
N ILE A 809 31.12 52.23 33.92
CA ILE A 809 32.47 52.48 33.37
C ILE A 809 32.95 53.90 33.75
N ASN A 810 32.06 54.89 33.70
CA ASN A 810 32.40 56.27 34.08
C ASN A 810 32.71 56.39 35.59
N ASP A 811 31.93 55.73 36.44
CA ASP A 811 32.20 55.67 37.88
C ASP A 811 33.55 55.02 38.18
N PHE A 812 33.87 53.90 37.51
CA PHE A 812 35.16 53.23 37.64
C PHE A 812 36.32 54.14 37.21
N LYS A 813 36.21 54.81 36.05
CA LYS A 813 37.22 55.76 35.56
C LYS A 813 37.43 56.92 36.54
N ASN A 814 36.36 57.45 37.14
CA ASN A 814 36.45 58.51 38.16
C ASN A 814 37.19 58.04 39.43
N ILE A 815 36.91 56.82 39.90
CA ILE A 815 37.62 56.22 41.04
C ILE A 815 39.12 56.07 40.73
N VAL A 816 39.46 55.52 39.57
CA VAL A 816 40.85 55.34 39.13
C VAL A 816 41.59 56.68 39.08
N ASN A 817 40.97 57.71 38.48
CA ASN A 817 41.55 59.05 38.41
C ASN A 817 41.77 59.65 39.81
N SER A 818 40.80 59.51 40.72
CA SER A 818 40.93 59.97 42.12
C SER A 818 42.06 59.25 42.87
N ILE A 819 42.23 57.94 42.64
CA ILE A 819 43.34 57.16 43.22
C ILE A 819 44.69 57.63 42.66
N GLN A 820 44.79 57.81 41.34
CA GLN A 820 45.99 58.35 40.69
C GLN A 820 46.37 59.73 41.22
N GLU A 821 45.40 60.61 41.42
CA GLU A 821 45.62 61.95 41.98
C GLU A 821 46.14 61.89 43.42
N LYS A 822 45.50 61.08 44.29
CA LYS A 822 45.93 60.88 45.67
C LYS A 822 47.34 60.27 45.76
N LEU A 823 47.66 59.29 44.93
CA LEU A 823 49.00 58.69 44.85
C LEU A 823 50.03 59.72 44.36
N SER A 824 49.70 60.49 43.32
CA SER A 824 50.59 61.54 42.80
C SER A 824 50.89 62.61 43.85
N ASN A 825 49.87 63.03 44.61
CA ASN A 825 50.04 63.98 45.71
C ASN A 825 50.85 63.39 46.88
N PHE A 826 50.62 62.11 47.24
CA PHE A 826 51.42 61.41 48.23
C PHE A 826 52.91 61.35 47.84
N PHE A 827 53.22 60.99 46.59
CA PHE A 827 54.60 60.93 46.10
C PHE A 827 55.25 62.31 45.94
N LYS A 828 54.50 63.36 45.63
CA LYS A 828 55.00 64.75 45.65
C LYS A 828 55.39 65.18 47.08
N ASN A 829 54.50 64.97 48.05
CA ASN A 829 54.74 65.38 49.44
C ASN A 829 55.91 64.62 50.10
N LYS A 830 56.18 63.37 49.69
CA LYS A 830 57.35 62.60 50.15
C LYS A 830 58.69 63.03 49.53
N LYS A 831 58.66 63.84 48.47
CA LYS A 831 59.85 64.39 47.80
C LYS A 831 60.29 65.72 48.40
N GLU A 832 59.40 66.37 49.17
CA GLU A 832 59.62 67.65 49.86
C GLU A 832 59.96 67.48 51.36
N SER A 833 59.79 66.27 51.92
CA SER A 833 60.32 65.84 53.24
C SER A 833 61.66 65.13 53.10
#